data_AF-A0ABD3M3G3-F1
#
_entry.id   AF-A0ABD3M3G3-F1
#
_cell.length_a   1.000
_cell.length_b   1.000
_cell.length_c   1.000
_cell.angle_alpha   90.00
_cell.angle_beta   90.00
_cell.angle_gamma   90.00
#
_symmetry.space_group_name_H-M   'P 1'
#
loop_
_entity.id
_entity.type
_entity.pdbx_description
1 polymer ?
#
loop_
_entity_poly.entity_id
_entity_poly.type
_entity_poly.pdbx_seq_one_letter_code
_entity_poly.pdbx_strand_id
1 'polypeptide(L)'
;MARVASFSSTAIGLALLLSLATQNNVGLPSSSSCTVSAFTATTTKASSSSLSRLKTSLYDMSSTTTETSSGAGNNNVNYNAVYVAKEGGIGVKSASEMMGIRGGSTRSLGAPPPRPPRGGTFVTKGGVTIDAIVRPLRYTHGEYDVCAGLDDEDCEGYVSSFFQNGDGEESSGLVWGSDGAIERLVDLLDHRRGALLTSSYEFPGRYARWSLGFVDPPLEVSGTGNHCKISALNTRGQVLLEPVMDAMNKLLATGTVSEVVQTGDVIDIHVPPPAEVGSFSEEERSRQPSLFSVVRALVDLFRYDSDESGDLQLGLYGAFGYDLTFQFEPINLAQPRDPNQRDLLLYLADEMVVVDQSRNSAWTVSLDFSYGSKSTKCLPHEGSSTEFQPYDENSATGAKFSPRDTPQGDFTKSVDNAKHEFKVGNLFEVVLSQTFRKPLGKETTPSSLFRSLRSRNPSPYGFFFNLGENEYLVGASPEMFVRCEKVENNEYRPGAIRVETCPISGTVARGMDALEDAARVKSLIMNLKEESELTMCTDVDRNDKSRICEPGSVKVIGRRQIEMYSRLIHTVDHVEGYLRPEFDALDAFLCHTWAVTVTGAPKTWAIQFVEDNERSPRCWYGGAVGLVGFDGSMNTGLTLRTIRVKDGVAEVRAGATLLYDSDAKAEELETELKASAMLDAIDATIESAEIDGDTKMDTAATVGPGEGKSIILVDHEDSFVHTLGNYLRQTGAEVTTLRSGPSALRTIQKLVDDGKKPDMVVLSPGPGNPTDFELSKTISLLEMNRIPGFGVCLGLQGMVEHFGGELGVLSYPMHGKPSPITLTESGQSSDSIFNGLPETFEVARYHSLHGLRDKIPACLDVTALTEDGIVMGIKHKTLPYAAVQFHPESILTSPAHGMTILKNALSFLSHDE
;
A
#
# COMPACT_ATOMS: atom_id res chain seq x y z
N MET A 1 -10.91 46.23 -15.43
CA MET A 1 -9.86 47.01 -16.14
C MET A 1 -8.57 46.96 -15.34
N ALA A 2 -7.47 46.54 -15.98
CA ALA A 2 -6.05 46.63 -15.58
C ALA A 2 -5.66 47.99 -14.93
N ARG A 3 -4.60 48.19 -14.12
CA ARG A 3 -3.30 47.51 -13.90
C ARG A 3 -2.59 48.15 -12.67
N VAL A 4 -1.94 47.30 -11.84
CA VAL A 4 -0.53 47.36 -11.33
C VAL A 4 -0.02 48.55 -10.49
N ALA A 5 0.45 48.30 -9.25
CA ALA A 5 1.88 48.25 -8.86
C ALA A 5 2.17 48.21 -7.33
N SER A 6 3.01 47.25 -6.94
CA SER A 6 4.05 47.24 -5.88
C SER A 6 3.71 47.46 -4.39
N PHE A 7 3.93 46.43 -3.56
CA PHE A 7 4.68 46.57 -2.30
C PHE A 7 5.46 45.28 -1.98
N SER A 8 6.73 45.46 -1.62
CA SER A 8 7.80 44.48 -1.56
C SER A 8 8.16 44.05 -0.14
N SER A 9 8.35 42.74 0.05
CA SER A 9 9.44 42.10 0.81
C SER A 9 10.17 42.94 1.87
N THR A 10 9.69 42.94 3.12
CA THR A 10 10.49 43.44 4.27
C THR A 10 10.20 42.69 5.59
N ALA A 11 10.10 41.36 5.55
CA ALA A 11 9.99 40.53 6.76
C ALA A 11 10.94 39.31 6.80
N ILE A 12 11.61 38.98 5.69
CA ILE A 12 12.47 37.79 5.59
C ILE A 12 13.98 38.15 5.69
N GLY A 13 14.36 39.40 5.46
CA GLY A 13 15.75 39.85 5.48
C GLY A 13 16.40 39.97 6.88
N LEU A 14 15.61 40.07 7.95
CA LEU A 14 16.15 40.30 9.31
C LEU A 14 16.52 39.00 10.04
N ALA A 15 15.92 37.87 9.66
CA ALA A 15 16.23 36.56 10.23
C ALA A 15 17.51 35.94 9.63
N LEU A 16 17.85 36.26 8.37
CA LEU A 16 19.07 35.76 7.73
C LEU A 16 20.34 36.48 8.19
N LEU A 17 20.25 37.75 8.61
CA LEU A 17 21.40 38.55 9.07
C LEU A 17 21.84 38.25 10.51
N LEU A 18 20.95 37.68 11.33
CA LEU A 18 21.27 37.28 12.71
C LEU A 18 21.86 35.86 12.83
N SER A 19 21.75 35.03 11.78
CA SER A 19 22.37 33.69 11.71
C SER A 19 23.83 33.73 11.20
N LEU A 20 24.20 34.73 10.41
CA LEU A 20 25.55 34.88 9.84
C LEU A 20 26.56 35.59 10.76
N ALA A 21 26.10 36.20 11.87
CA ALA A 21 26.97 36.93 12.81
C ALA A 21 27.53 36.06 13.96
N THR A 22 27.11 34.80 14.08
CA THR A 22 27.61 33.85 15.10
C THR A 22 28.69 32.91 14.58
N GLN A 23 29.07 32.98 13.29
CA GLN A 23 30.10 32.12 12.69
C GLN A 23 31.43 32.83 12.38
N ASN A 24 31.54 34.16 12.46
CA ASN A 24 32.80 34.87 12.21
C ASN A 24 33.12 35.85 13.33
N ASN A 25 34.16 35.51 14.10
CA ASN A 25 34.68 36.20 15.26
C ASN A 25 35.31 37.56 14.87
N VAL A 26 34.49 38.60 14.63
CA VAL A 26 34.95 39.95 14.30
C VAL A 26 34.16 40.99 15.10
N GLY A 27 34.83 41.62 16.08
CA GLY A 27 34.26 42.69 16.89
C GLY A 27 34.12 44.01 16.12
N LEU A 28 33.02 44.73 16.33
CA LEU A 28 32.86 46.11 15.90
C LEU A 28 32.21 46.99 16.99
N PRO A 29 32.51 48.31 16.99
CA PRO A 29 32.53 49.15 18.18
C PRO A 29 31.24 49.97 18.42
N SER A 30 31.24 50.60 19.59
CA SER A 30 30.23 51.42 20.25
C SER A 30 29.81 52.73 19.57
N SER A 31 28.63 53.22 19.97
CA SER A 31 27.99 54.55 19.77
C SER A 31 27.31 54.73 18.39
N SER A 32 26.05 55.16 18.27
CA SER A 32 25.42 56.32 18.90
C SER A 32 23.88 56.26 18.85
N SER A 33 23.29 56.98 19.80
CA SER A 33 21.87 57.28 20.08
C SER A 33 20.95 57.62 18.90
N CYS A 34 19.69 57.16 18.97
CA CYS A 34 18.54 58.05 18.81
C CYS A 34 17.28 57.51 19.52
N THR A 35 16.89 58.18 20.59
CA THR A 35 15.57 58.20 21.25
C THR A 35 14.49 58.70 20.29
N VAL A 36 13.19 58.34 20.40
CA VAL A 36 12.22 59.06 21.25
C VAL A 36 10.81 58.41 21.11
N SER A 37 10.15 58.23 22.27
CA SER A 37 8.72 58.21 22.64
C SER A 37 7.69 57.41 21.83
N ALA A 38 6.92 56.45 22.35
CA ALA A 38 6.00 56.45 23.51
C ALA A 38 4.80 57.42 23.40
N PHE A 39 3.62 56.87 23.10
CA PHE A 39 2.35 57.32 23.67
C PHE A 39 1.43 56.12 24.01
N THR A 40 1.26 55.96 25.32
CA THR A 40 0.17 55.38 26.12
C THR A 40 -1.24 55.65 25.59
N ALA A 41 -2.34 55.01 25.99
CA ALA A 41 -2.72 53.80 26.72
C ALA A 41 -4.25 53.90 26.83
N THR A 42 -5.00 52.80 26.75
CA THR A 42 -6.26 52.68 27.52
C THR A 42 -6.57 51.23 27.81
N THR A 43 -6.65 50.95 29.10
CA THR A 43 -6.88 49.68 29.78
C THR A 43 -8.38 49.48 30.03
N THR A 44 -8.85 48.23 29.91
CA THR A 44 -9.90 47.70 30.81
C THR A 44 -9.55 46.27 31.26
N LYS A 45 -9.35 46.18 32.58
CA LYS A 45 -9.25 45.05 33.55
C LYS A 45 -10.11 43.81 33.21
N ALA A 46 -9.90 42.58 33.69
CA ALA A 46 -8.88 41.84 34.46
C ALA A 46 -9.38 40.36 34.44
N SER A 47 -8.54 39.32 34.47
CA SER A 47 -8.18 38.66 35.73
C SER A 47 -6.93 37.77 35.60
N SER A 48 -6.03 37.96 36.54
CA SER A 48 -4.76 37.27 36.77
C SER A 48 -4.91 35.92 37.47
N SER A 49 -4.38 34.83 36.89
CA SER A 49 -3.88 33.66 37.65
C SER A 49 -3.06 32.71 36.76
N SER A 50 -1.81 33.06 36.45
CA SER A 50 -0.83 32.09 35.90
C SER A 50 0.64 32.55 35.87
N LEU A 51 0.96 33.76 36.34
CA LEU A 51 2.34 34.26 36.40
C LEU A 51 2.99 34.00 37.77
N SER A 52 3.34 32.75 38.07
CA SER A 52 4.25 32.43 39.19
C SER A 52 5.03 31.11 39.08
N ARG A 53 5.23 30.53 37.88
CA ARG A 53 6.12 29.34 37.71
C ARG A 53 6.97 29.37 36.43
N LEU A 54 7.62 30.51 36.15
CA LEU A 54 8.66 30.60 35.13
C LEU A 54 9.82 31.44 35.68
N LYS A 55 10.59 30.83 36.57
CA LYS A 55 11.96 31.20 36.92
C LYS A 55 12.57 30.02 37.69
N THR A 56 13.81 29.70 37.36
CA THR A 56 14.70 28.65 37.93
C THR A 56 14.60 27.25 37.31
N SER A 57 15.31 27.05 36.20
CA SER A 57 15.81 25.75 35.74
C SER A 57 17.22 25.99 35.19
N LEU A 58 18.21 25.78 36.05
CA LEU A 58 19.64 25.61 35.78
C LEU A 58 20.24 25.28 37.15
N TYR A 59 20.99 24.17 37.23
CA TYR A 59 21.48 23.46 38.43
C TYR A 59 20.53 22.41 39.03
N ASP A 60 20.60 21.17 38.55
CA ASP A 60 21.17 20.02 39.28
C ASP A 60 20.88 18.72 38.52
N MET A 61 21.92 18.11 37.94
CA MET A 61 21.89 16.72 37.47
C MET A 61 23.04 15.97 38.13
N SER A 62 22.76 15.40 39.29
CA SER A 62 23.55 14.30 39.85
C SER A 62 22.73 13.54 40.89
N SER A 63 22.23 12.35 40.53
CA SER A 63 22.27 11.16 41.38
C SER A 63 21.52 9.98 40.73
N THR A 64 22.28 8.91 40.54
CA THR A 64 21.91 7.49 40.44
C THR A 64 20.68 7.06 41.25
N THR A 65 19.88 6.16 40.65
CA THR A 65 19.33 4.97 41.35
C THR A 65 19.14 3.82 40.37
N THR A 66 19.82 2.72 40.68
CA THR A 66 19.60 1.34 40.22
C THR A 66 18.31 0.78 40.81
N GLU A 67 17.50 0.08 40.01
CA GLU A 67 16.61 -0.98 40.52
C GLU A 67 16.39 -2.04 39.44
N THR A 68 16.72 -3.28 39.80
CA THR A 68 16.51 -4.52 39.07
C THR A 68 15.17 -5.14 39.50
N SER A 69 14.32 -5.55 38.56
CA SER A 69 13.43 -6.71 38.78
C SER A 69 12.94 -7.33 37.49
N SER A 70 13.17 -8.64 37.43
CA SER A 70 12.72 -9.69 36.53
C SER A 70 11.21 -9.76 36.28
N GLY A 71 10.83 -10.08 35.04
CA GLY A 71 9.51 -10.57 34.66
C GLY A 71 9.51 -11.04 33.22
N ALA A 72 9.64 -12.35 33.00
CA ALA A 72 9.51 -12.98 31.69
C ALA A 72 8.03 -13.00 31.27
N GLY A 73 7.74 -12.46 30.09
CA GLY A 73 6.43 -12.50 29.45
C GLY A 73 6.58 -12.14 27.97
N ASN A 74 5.97 -12.96 27.10
CA ASN A 74 6.02 -12.92 25.64
C ASN A 74 6.09 -11.50 25.02
N ASN A 75 7.21 -11.20 24.37
CA ASN A 75 7.37 -10.03 23.52
C ASN A 75 7.09 -10.39 22.06
N ASN A 76 5.85 -10.20 21.62
CA ASN A 76 5.57 -9.92 20.21
C ASN A 76 5.90 -8.45 19.98
N VAL A 77 7.13 -8.16 19.52
CA VAL A 77 7.57 -6.79 19.31
C VAL A 77 7.13 -6.32 17.92
N ASN A 78 6.17 -5.42 17.90
CA ASN A 78 5.71 -4.70 16.72
C ASN A 78 6.67 -3.52 16.47
N TYR A 79 7.63 -3.67 15.55
CA TYR A 79 8.63 -2.65 15.23
C TYR A 79 8.15 -1.77 14.06
N ASN A 80 7.23 -0.83 14.33
CA ASN A 80 6.91 0.27 13.42
C ASN A 80 7.16 1.60 14.13
N ALA A 81 8.43 2.02 14.21
CA ALA A 81 8.77 3.39 14.56
C ALA A 81 10.18 3.74 14.06
N VAL A 82 10.28 4.42 12.92
CA VAL A 82 11.48 5.16 12.52
C VAL A 82 11.21 6.63 12.81
N TYR A 83 11.87 7.15 13.85
CA TYR A 83 11.79 8.56 14.24
C TYR A 83 12.86 9.37 13.50
N VAL A 84 12.45 10.38 12.75
CA VAL A 84 13.36 11.44 12.29
C VAL A 84 13.27 12.59 13.29
N ALA A 85 14.39 12.85 13.96
CA ALA A 85 14.51 13.87 14.98
C ALA A 85 14.34 15.30 14.41
N LYS A 86 13.42 16.06 15.00
CA LYS A 86 13.59 17.51 15.20
C LYS A 86 13.32 17.81 16.67
N GLU A 87 14.17 18.66 17.22
CA GLU A 87 14.43 18.90 18.64
C GLU A 87 13.19 18.99 19.54
N GLY A 88 13.24 18.28 20.68
CA GLY A 88 12.53 18.64 21.91
C GLY A 88 11.41 17.71 22.38
N GLY A 89 11.72 16.84 23.35
CA GLY A 89 10.76 16.39 24.38
C GLY A 89 10.23 14.96 24.28
N ILE A 90 10.61 14.13 25.25
CA ILE A 90 10.17 12.75 25.47
C ILE A 90 8.74 12.72 26.03
N GLY A 91 7.91 11.80 25.52
CA GLY A 91 6.65 11.36 26.12
C GLY A 91 5.44 11.45 25.19
N VAL A 92 5.42 10.65 24.11
CA VAL A 92 4.25 10.57 23.22
C VAL A 92 3.28 9.53 23.78
N LYS A 93 2.14 10.04 24.26
CA LYS A 93 0.90 9.28 24.45
C LYS A 93 0.52 8.57 23.15
N SER A 94 0.02 7.33 23.20
CA SER A 94 -0.44 6.63 21.99
C SER A 94 -1.47 7.49 21.23
N ALA A 95 -1.65 7.27 19.92
CA ALA A 95 -2.68 7.98 19.14
C ALA A 95 -4.08 7.87 19.79
N SER A 96 -4.37 6.74 20.44
CA SER A 96 -5.58 6.53 21.25
C SER A 96 -5.64 7.41 22.51
N GLU A 97 -4.50 7.70 23.14
CA GLU A 97 -4.39 8.58 24.31
C GLU A 97 -4.33 10.08 23.95
N MET A 98 -3.82 10.45 22.76
CA MET A 98 -3.90 11.81 22.23
C MET A 98 -5.34 12.21 21.85
N MET A 99 -6.15 11.25 21.40
CA MET A 99 -7.54 11.47 20.97
C MET A 99 -8.54 11.63 22.12
N GLY A 100 -8.14 11.45 23.39
CA GLY A 100 -9.03 11.73 24.53
C GLY A 100 -10.32 10.91 24.58
N ILE A 101 -10.44 9.81 23.82
CA ILE A 101 -11.64 8.97 23.77
C ILE A 101 -11.66 8.03 24.98
N ARG A 102 -11.91 8.61 26.16
CA ARG A 102 -12.39 7.82 27.30
C ARG A 102 -13.87 7.52 27.08
N GLY A 103 -14.16 6.30 26.63
CA GLY A 103 -15.51 5.75 26.58
C GLY A 103 -16.26 6.07 25.29
N GLY A 104 -15.98 5.31 24.24
CA GLY A 104 -16.74 5.33 23.00
C GLY A 104 -16.13 4.35 22.01
N SER A 105 -16.94 3.46 21.48
CA SER A 105 -16.61 2.45 20.47
C SER A 105 -15.89 3.08 19.26
N THR A 106 -14.56 3.13 19.27
CA THR A 106 -13.77 3.73 18.20
C THR A 106 -14.00 2.94 16.91
N ARG A 107 -14.86 3.52 16.07
CA ARG A 107 -15.28 3.05 14.75
C ARG A 107 -14.03 2.97 13.88
N SER A 108 -13.73 1.78 13.39
CA SER A 108 -12.87 1.69 12.21
C SER A 108 -13.66 2.30 11.06
N LEU A 109 -13.04 3.25 10.38
CA LEU A 109 -13.68 4.08 9.39
C LEU A 109 -13.91 3.23 8.12
N GLY A 110 -15.15 2.85 7.86
CA GLY A 110 -15.54 1.94 6.80
C GLY A 110 -15.65 0.47 7.19
N ALA A 111 -15.44 0.10 8.46
CA ALA A 111 -15.79 -1.24 8.93
C ALA A 111 -17.26 -1.31 9.36
N PRO A 112 -17.90 -2.49 9.27
CA PRO A 112 -19.18 -2.74 9.90
C PRO A 112 -19.21 -2.28 11.36
N PRO A 113 -20.37 -1.90 11.89
CA PRO A 113 -20.50 -1.50 13.27
C PRO A 113 -20.01 -2.63 14.20
N PRO A 114 -19.48 -2.30 15.38
CA PRO A 114 -18.81 -3.27 16.27
C PRO A 114 -19.77 -4.30 16.92
N ARG A 115 -21.04 -4.36 16.54
CA ARG A 115 -22.01 -5.35 17.02
C ARG A 115 -22.98 -5.68 15.89
N PRO A 116 -23.48 -6.93 15.82
CA PRO A 116 -24.56 -7.24 14.89
C PRO A 116 -25.71 -6.25 15.13
N PRO A 117 -26.30 -5.69 14.06
CA PRO A 117 -27.45 -4.81 14.20
C PRO A 117 -28.59 -5.59 14.87
N ARG A 118 -29.47 -4.87 15.57
CA ARG A 118 -30.56 -5.51 16.33
C ARG A 118 -31.63 -6.15 15.42
N GLY A 119 -31.59 -5.87 14.11
CA GLY A 119 -32.67 -6.21 13.20
C GLY A 119 -33.98 -5.54 13.60
N GLY A 120 -35.08 -6.04 13.06
CA GLY A 120 -36.43 -5.58 13.36
C GLY A 120 -37.11 -4.88 12.19
N THR A 121 -38.34 -4.44 12.45
CA THR A 121 -39.19 -3.82 11.44
C THR A 121 -39.18 -2.30 11.56
N PHE A 122 -38.92 -1.60 10.45
CA PHE A 122 -38.97 -0.14 10.37
C PHE A 122 -39.58 0.31 9.04
N VAL A 123 -40.00 1.57 9.00
CA VAL A 123 -40.57 2.19 7.79
C VAL A 123 -39.60 3.22 7.27
N THR A 124 -39.23 3.12 6.00
CA THR A 124 -38.35 4.10 5.33
C THR A 124 -39.08 5.43 5.16
N LYS A 125 -38.34 6.51 4.92
CA LYS A 125 -38.93 7.83 4.62
C LYS A 125 -39.80 7.82 3.36
N GLY A 126 -39.52 6.92 2.41
CA GLY A 126 -40.33 6.71 1.23
C GLY A 126 -41.56 5.80 1.43
N GLY A 127 -41.80 5.30 2.64
CA GLY A 127 -42.99 4.51 2.98
C GLY A 127 -42.87 3.00 2.72
N VAL A 128 -41.66 2.50 2.44
CA VAL A 128 -41.40 1.07 2.33
C VAL A 128 -41.20 0.50 3.74
N THR A 129 -41.93 -0.56 4.08
CA THR A 129 -41.70 -1.28 5.34
C THR A 129 -40.62 -2.33 5.10
N ILE A 130 -39.57 -2.32 5.92
CA ILE A 130 -38.46 -3.28 5.87
C ILE A 130 -38.46 -4.10 7.15
N ASP A 131 -38.48 -5.42 7.01
CA ASP A 131 -38.30 -6.38 8.11
C ASP A 131 -36.89 -6.99 7.99
N ALA A 132 -35.98 -6.57 8.87
CA ALA A 132 -34.58 -6.98 8.84
C ALA A 132 -34.32 -8.10 9.85
N ILE A 133 -33.91 -9.26 9.35
CA ILE A 133 -33.61 -10.44 10.14
C ILE A 133 -32.08 -10.64 10.18
N VAL A 134 -31.51 -10.48 11.37
CA VAL A 134 -30.07 -10.63 11.60
C VAL A 134 -29.81 -11.95 12.32
N ARG A 135 -28.99 -12.83 11.74
CA ARG A 135 -28.65 -14.12 12.32
C ARG A 135 -27.14 -14.23 12.57
N PRO A 136 -26.69 -14.60 13.77
CA PRO A 136 -25.28 -14.82 14.01
C PRO A 136 -24.75 -16.00 13.18
N LEU A 137 -23.51 -15.87 12.69
CA LEU A 137 -22.77 -16.93 12.00
C LEU A 137 -21.56 -17.31 12.86
N ARG A 138 -21.22 -18.60 12.89
CA ARG A 138 -20.03 -19.08 13.62
C ARG A 138 -18.79 -18.45 13.01
N TYR A 139 -18.00 -17.75 13.81
CA TYR A 139 -16.73 -17.23 13.36
C TYR A 139 -15.65 -18.33 13.43
N THR A 140 -14.94 -18.57 12.33
CA THR A 140 -13.84 -19.55 12.22
C THR A 140 -12.71 -18.92 11.40
N HIS A 141 -11.46 -19.29 11.68
CA HIS A 141 -10.27 -18.74 11.02
C HIS A 141 -9.39 -19.86 10.45
N GLY A 142 -9.43 -20.09 9.15
CA GLY A 142 -8.51 -20.98 8.41
C GLY A 142 -8.62 -22.49 8.70
N GLU A 143 -8.42 -23.28 7.63
CA GLU A 143 -8.62 -24.73 7.45
C GLU A 143 -9.99 -25.31 7.88
N TYR A 144 -10.61 -26.01 6.93
CA TYR A 144 -11.92 -26.63 7.01
C TYR A 144 -12.03 -27.60 8.19
N ASP A 145 -12.52 -27.11 9.33
CA ASP A 145 -12.94 -27.98 10.42
C ASP A 145 -14.36 -28.49 10.11
N VAL A 146 -14.40 -29.54 9.26
CA VAL A 146 -15.60 -30.36 9.08
C VAL A 146 -15.86 -31.00 10.45
N CYS A 147 -17.01 -30.69 11.07
CA CYS A 147 -17.41 -31.25 12.35
C CYS A 147 -17.22 -32.77 12.41
N ALA A 148 -16.11 -33.21 12.98
CA ALA A 148 -15.86 -34.59 13.38
C ALA A 148 -15.68 -34.59 14.90
N GLY A 149 -16.79 -34.62 15.63
CA GLY A 149 -16.79 -35.03 17.04
C GLY A 149 -17.29 -34.02 18.09
N LEU A 150 -18.44 -33.37 17.86
CA LEU A 150 -19.20 -32.75 18.96
C LEU A 150 -20.58 -33.38 19.04
N ASP A 151 -20.97 -33.78 20.25
CA ASP A 151 -22.20 -34.51 20.55
C ASP A 151 -23.46 -33.66 20.24
N ASP A 152 -24.49 -34.33 19.70
CA ASP A 152 -25.69 -33.76 19.07
C ASP A 152 -26.60 -32.86 19.95
N GLU A 153 -26.32 -32.69 21.25
CA GLU A 153 -27.24 -31.97 22.17
C GLU A 153 -26.97 -30.45 22.30
N ASP A 154 -25.84 -29.93 21.81
CA ASP A 154 -25.57 -28.46 21.78
C ASP A 154 -25.79 -27.82 20.38
N CYS A 155 -26.24 -28.61 19.39
CA CYS A 155 -26.40 -28.18 17.99
C CYS A 155 -27.81 -27.65 17.62
N GLU A 156 -28.79 -27.73 18.52
CA GLU A 156 -30.15 -27.26 18.25
C GLU A 156 -30.26 -25.73 18.37
N GLY A 157 -29.94 -25.02 17.29
CA GLY A 157 -30.22 -23.58 17.15
C GLY A 157 -29.63 -22.85 15.95
N TYR A 158 -28.76 -23.47 15.15
CA TYR A 158 -28.01 -22.79 14.10
C TYR A 158 -28.32 -23.34 12.71
N VAL A 159 -29.43 -22.90 12.12
CA VAL A 159 -29.73 -23.13 10.70
C VAL A 159 -29.73 -21.76 10.00
N SER A 160 -28.67 -21.47 9.24
CA SER A 160 -28.64 -20.28 8.38
C SER A 160 -29.50 -20.55 7.14
N SER A 161 -30.63 -19.86 7.01
CA SER A 161 -31.50 -19.92 5.82
C SER A 161 -30.82 -19.45 4.53
N PHE A 162 -29.72 -18.70 4.66
CA PHE A 162 -28.94 -18.08 3.57
C PHE A 162 -28.51 -19.05 2.46
N PHE A 163 -28.39 -20.34 2.77
CA PHE A 163 -27.84 -21.35 1.87
C PHE A 163 -28.79 -22.50 1.54
N GLN A 164 -30.03 -22.45 2.02
CA GLN A 164 -31.06 -23.42 1.69
C GLN A 164 -31.83 -22.91 0.46
N ASN A 165 -31.36 -23.24 -0.75
CA ASN A 165 -32.18 -23.51 -1.94
C ASN A 165 -31.30 -23.82 -3.16
N GLY A 166 -31.60 -24.94 -3.82
CA GLY A 166 -30.92 -25.45 -5.02
C GLY A 166 -30.66 -26.94 -4.86
N ASP A 167 -31.63 -27.74 -5.33
CA ASP A 167 -31.68 -29.21 -5.32
C ASP A 167 -32.06 -29.86 -3.98
N GLY A 168 -33.17 -30.61 -4.00
CA GLY A 168 -33.81 -31.24 -2.85
C GLY A 168 -33.08 -32.46 -2.28
N GLU A 169 -31.78 -32.34 -2.04
CA GLU A 169 -31.06 -33.24 -1.14
C GLU A 169 -30.72 -32.47 0.15
N GLU A 170 -31.20 -32.99 1.29
CA GLU A 170 -30.69 -32.63 2.61
C GLU A 170 -29.18 -32.91 2.63
N SER A 171 -28.38 -31.93 2.24
CA SER A 171 -26.92 -31.98 2.38
C SER A 171 -26.61 -31.95 3.88
N SER A 172 -26.44 -33.17 4.42
CA SER A 172 -25.83 -33.53 5.70
C SER A 172 -25.19 -32.35 6.47
N GLY A 173 -25.87 -31.84 7.49
CA GLY A 173 -25.29 -31.27 8.72
C GLY A 173 -24.16 -30.22 8.66
N LEU A 174 -23.81 -29.65 7.51
CA LEU A 174 -22.69 -28.71 7.41
C LEU A 174 -23.11 -27.30 7.85
N VAL A 175 -22.80 -26.96 9.10
CA VAL A 175 -22.82 -25.59 9.61
C VAL A 175 -21.55 -24.88 9.12
N TRP A 176 -21.69 -23.95 8.17
CA TRP A 176 -20.57 -23.18 7.64
C TRP A 176 -20.11 -22.10 8.63
N GLY A 177 -18.79 -22.00 8.84
CA GLY A 177 -18.18 -20.85 9.51
C GLY A 177 -17.99 -19.66 8.57
N SER A 178 -17.51 -18.53 9.11
CA SER A 178 -17.31 -17.27 8.36
C SER A 178 -16.48 -17.42 7.08
N ASP A 179 -15.37 -18.17 7.14
CA ASP A 179 -14.51 -18.37 5.96
C ASP A 179 -15.19 -19.21 4.88
N GLY A 180 -15.91 -20.27 5.28
CA GLY A 180 -16.68 -21.09 4.35
C GLY A 180 -17.80 -20.31 3.67
N ALA A 181 -18.46 -19.39 4.38
CA ALA A 181 -19.47 -18.52 3.80
C ALA A 181 -18.89 -17.56 2.76
N ILE A 182 -17.72 -16.98 3.03
CA ILE A 182 -17.02 -16.10 2.07
C ILE A 182 -16.54 -16.90 0.86
N GLU A 183 -15.93 -18.07 1.03
CA GLU A 183 -15.48 -18.90 -0.10
C GLU A 183 -16.64 -19.36 -0.98
N ARG A 184 -17.78 -19.74 -0.37
CA ARG A 184 -18.98 -20.06 -1.13
C ARG A 184 -19.50 -18.86 -1.94
N LEU A 185 -19.48 -17.65 -1.40
CA LEU A 185 -19.82 -16.44 -2.16
C LEU A 185 -18.88 -16.23 -3.34
N VAL A 186 -17.57 -16.47 -3.15
CA VAL A 186 -16.57 -16.38 -4.22
C VAL A 186 -16.90 -17.35 -5.37
N ASP A 187 -17.32 -18.59 -5.07
CA ASP A 187 -17.71 -19.55 -6.11
C ASP A 187 -19.03 -19.18 -6.80
N LEU A 188 -20.02 -18.71 -6.03
CA LEU A 188 -21.31 -18.31 -6.59
C LEU A 188 -21.20 -17.11 -7.52
N LEU A 189 -20.25 -16.19 -7.26
CA LEU A 189 -20.02 -15.01 -8.09
C LEU A 189 -19.50 -15.33 -9.50
N ASP A 190 -19.00 -16.54 -9.77
CA ASP A 190 -18.66 -16.93 -11.15
C ASP A 190 -19.88 -16.98 -12.07
N HIS A 191 -21.06 -17.28 -11.53
CA HIS A 191 -22.26 -17.52 -12.33
C HIS A 191 -23.50 -16.74 -11.86
N ARG A 192 -23.47 -16.15 -10.66
CA ARG A 192 -24.58 -15.35 -10.11
C ARG A 192 -24.14 -13.91 -9.93
N ARG A 193 -25.02 -12.98 -10.31
CA ARG A 193 -24.82 -11.54 -10.11
C ARG A 193 -24.68 -11.25 -8.62
N GLY A 194 -23.78 -10.34 -8.27
CA GLY A 194 -23.54 -10.01 -6.87
C GLY A 194 -22.23 -9.27 -6.67
N ALA A 195 -21.87 -9.11 -5.40
CA ALA A 195 -20.66 -8.43 -4.99
C ALA A 195 -20.06 -9.03 -3.72
N LEU A 196 -18.74 -8.99 -3.64
CA LEU A 196 -17.96 -9.21 -2.43
C LEU A 196 -17.00 -8.05 -2.26
N LEU A 197 -17.10 -7.35 -1.14
CA LEU A 197 -16.19 -6.31 -0.68
C LEU A 197 -15.39 -6.85 0.49
N THR A 198 -14.09 -6.60 0.51
CA THR A 198 -13.17 -7.08 1.54
C THR A 198 -12.12 -6.03 1.86
N SER A 199 -11.75 -5.93 3.13
CA SER A 199 -10.56 -5.23 3.58
C SER A 199 -9.69 -6.25 4.31
N SER A 200 -8.53 -6.57 3.77
CA SER A 200 -7.55 -7.45 4.43
C SER A 200 -6.44 -6.66 5.14
N TYR A 201 -6.50 -5.33 5.04
CA TYR A 201 -5.50 -4.42 5.59
C TYR A 201 -6.01 -3.73 6.86
N GLU A 202 -5.09 -3.44 7.77
CA GLU A 202 -5.39 -2.68 8.99
C GLU A 202 -4.42 -1.52 9.10
N PHE A 203 -4.97 -0.33 9.25
CA PHE A 203 -4.21 0.87 9.56
C PHE A 203 -4.94 1.63 10.67
N PRO A 204 -4.32 1.85 11.84
CA PRO A 204 -4.98 2.40 13.01
C PRO A 204 -5.77 3.68 12.71
N GLY A 205 -7.06 3.65 13.02
CA GLY A 205 -7.95 4.79 12.82
C GLY A 205 -8.28 5.12 11.36
N ARG A 206 -7.91 4.27 10.38
CA ARG A 206 -8.22 4.47 8.96
C ARG A 206 -8.90 3.26 8.31
N TYR A 207 -8.34 2.06 8.50
CA TYR A 207 -8.83 0.80 7.92
C TYR A 207 -8.89 -0.29 9.00
N ALA A 208 -9.90 -1.14 8.94
CA ALA A 208 -9.90 -2.42 9.64
C ALA A 208 -10.27 -3.56 8.70
N ARG A 209 -10.10 -4.78 9.19
CA ARG A 209 -10.38 -6.00 8.46
C ARG A 209 -11.84 -6.40 8.56
N TRP A 210 -12.51 -6.47 7.42
CA TRP A 210 -13.89 -6.93 7.30
C TRP A 210 -14.14 -7.53 5.90
N SER A 211 -15.20 -8.33 5.77
CA SER A 211 -15.75 -8.79 4.49
C SER A 211 -17.26 -8.63 4.49
N LEU A 212 -17.83 -8.22 3.35
CA LEU A 212 -19.27 -8.10 3.12
C LEU A 212 -19.59 -8.58 1.72
N GLY A 213 -20.54 -9.49 1.56
CA GLY A 213 -20.93 -9.94 0.23
C GLY A 213 -22.35 -10.49 0.12
N PHE A 214 -22.83 -10.58 -1.11
CA PHE A 214 -24.15 -11.06 -1.48
C PHE A 214 -24.16 -11.58 -2.92
N VAL A 215 -25.18 -12.36 -3.22
CA VAL A 215 -25.57 -12.80 -4.57
C VAL A 215 -27.06 -12.60 -4.76
N ASP A 216 -27.52 -12.60 -6.01
CA ASP A 216 -28.93 -12.52 -6.40
C ASP A 216 -29.67 -11.27 -5.93
N PRO A 217 -29.10 -10.07 -6.17
CA PRO A 217 -29.74 -8.84 -5.78
C PRO A 217 -31.12 -8.70 -6.47
N PRO A 218 -32.18 -8.27 -5.76
CA PRO A 218 -33.50 -8.06 -6.36
C PRO A 218 -33.53 -6.98 -7.45
N LEU A 219 -32.76 -5.91 -7.30
CA LEU A 219 -32.74 -4.79 -8.26
C LEU A 219 -31.32 -4.49 -8.76
N GLU A 220 -31.24 -4.14 -10.03
CA GLU A 220 -30.09 -3.49 -10.67
C GLU A 220 -30.46 -2.08 -11.11
N VAL A 221 -29.58 -1.12 -10.87
CA VAL A 221 -29.62 0.23 -11.42
C VAL A 221 -28.41 0.38 -12.33
N SER A 222 -28.63 0.41 -13.64
CA SER A 222 -27.57 0.59 -14.64
C SER A 222 -27.77 1.87 -15.44
N GLY A 223 -26.68 2.50 -15.88
CA GLY A 223 -26.77 3.72 -16.66
C GLY A 223 -25.60 3.95 -17.61
N THR A 224 -25.89 4.62 -18.72
CA THR A 224 -24.95 4.97 -19.78
C THR A 224 -25.29 6.37 -20.28
N GLY A 225 -24.34 7.30 -20.21
CA GLY A 225 -24.60 8.71 -20.49
C GLY A 225 -25.78 9.25 -19.68
N ASN A 226 -26.84 9.67 -20.37
CA ASN A 226 -28.05 10.25 -19.77
C ASN A 226 -29.25 9.28 -19.74
N HIS A 227 -29.01 7.98 -19.97
CA HIS A 227 -30.03 6.93 -19.91
C HIS A 227 -29.77 6.04 -18.70
N CYS A 228 -30.80 5.83 -17.88
CA CYS A 228 -30.77 4.95 -16.71
C CYS A 228 -31.83 3.86 -16.88
N LYS A 229 -31.51 2.66 -16.42
CA LYS A 229 -32.41 1.51 -16.32
C LYS A 229 -32.45 1.02 -14.90
N ILE A 230 -33.65 0.75 -14.39
CA ILE A 230 -33.84 0.02 -13.14
C ILE A 230 -34.54 -1.30 -13.45
N SER A 231 -33.87 -2.41 -13.23
CA SER A 231 -34.33 -3.75 -13.62
C SER A 231 -34.60 -4.60 -12.37
N ALA A 232 -35.76 -5.23 -12.32
CA ALA A 232 -36.01 -6.34 -11.40
C ALA A 232 -35.33 -7.60 -11.94
N LEU A 233 -34.44 -8.18 -11.13
CA LEU A 233 -33.68 -9.37 -11.50
C LEU A 233 -34.35 -10.68 -11.06
N ASN A 234 -35.31 -10.58 -10.14
CA ASN A 234 -36.09 -11.71 -9.63
C ASN A 234 -37.49 -11.25 -9.17
N THR A 235 -38.29 -12.20 -8.68
CA THR A 235 -39.67 -11.96 -8.20
C THR A 235 -39.72 -10.98 -7.02
N ARG A 236 -38.68 -10.93 -6.19
CA ARG A 236 -38.55 -9.96 -5.08
C ARG A 236 -38.33 -8.54 -5.62
N GLY A 237 -37.52 -8.38 -6.67
CA GLY A 237 -37.36 -7.12 -7.39
C GLY A 237 -38.65 -6.58 -7.99
N GLN A 238 -39.51 -7.45 -8.53
CA GLN A 238 -40.80 -7.05 -9.12
C GLN A 238 -41.73 -6.37 -8.10
N VAL A 239 -41.65 -6.75 -6.82
CA VAL A 239 -42.39 -6.08 -5.72
C VAL A 239 -41.91 -4.64 -5.54
N LEU A 240 -40.62 -4.39 -5.73
CA LEU A 240 -39.98 -3.09 -5.52
C LEU A 240 -40.16 -2.12 -6.69
N LEU A 241 -40.56 -2.59 -7.87
CA LEU A 241 -40.77 -1.71 -9.04
C LEU A 241 -41.87 -0.67 -8.80
N GLU A 242 -42.90 -1.00 -8.02
CA GLU A 242 -44.00 -0.06 -7.72
C GLU A 242 -43.54 1.16 -6.90
N PRO A 243 -42.91 1.01 -5.72
CA PRO A 243 -42.39 2.16 -4.98
C PRO A 243 -41.27 2.90 -5.74
N VAL A 244 -40.47 2.20 -6.55
CA VAL A 244 -39.46 2.83 -7.42
C VAL A 244 -40.13 3.70 -8.49
N MET A 245 -41.16 3.20 -9.17
CA MET A 245 -41.91 3.94 -10.18
C MET A 245 -42.56 5.19 -9.57
N ASP A 246 -43.10 5.11 -8.35
CA ASP A 246 -43.62 6.27 -7.63
C ASP A 246 -42.54 7.32 -7.35
N ALA A 247 -41.32 6.90 -7.00
CA ALA A 247 -40.18 7.80 -6.82
C ALA A 247 -39.74 8.45 -8.15
N MET A 248 -39.66 7.68 -9.23
CA MET A 248 -39.29 8.19 -10.55
C MET A 248 -40.34 9.16 -11.12
N ASN A 249 -41.62 8.89 -10.92
CA ASN A 249 -42.72 9.78 -11.30
C ASN A 249 -42.65 11.14 -10.58
N LYS A 250 -42.15 11.18 -9.33
CA LYS A 250 -41.89 12.46 -8.64
C LYS A 250 -40.78 13.25 -9.34
N LEU A 251 -39.71 12.58 -9.77
CA LEU A 251 -38.66 13.24 -10.55
C LEU A 251 -39.21 13.77 -11.89
N LEU A 252 -40.04 12.99 -12.57
CA LEU A 252 -40.69 13.40 -13.83
C LEU A 252 -41.57 14.64 -13.62
N ALA A 253 -42.36 14.67 -12.54
CA ALA A 253 -43.22 15.80 -12.20
C ALA A 253 -42.44 17.11 -11.92
N THR A 254 -41.19 16.99 -11.44
CA THR A 254 -40.30 18.15 -11.23
C THR A 254 -39.51 18.56 -12.47
N GLY A 255 -39.54 17.78 -13.55
CA GLY A 255 -38.71 17.97 -14.73
C GLY A 255 -37.23 17.58 -14.54
N THR A 256 -36.90 16.92 -13.43
CA THR A 256 -35.53 16.41 -13.17
C THR A 256 -35.17 15.27 -14.12
N VAL A 257 -36.18 14.50 -14.56
CA VAL A 257 -36.08 13.52 -15.64
C VAL A 257 -37.11 13.89 -16.72
N SER A 258 -36.81 13.59 -17.98
CA SER A 258 -37.64 13.96 -19.13
C SER A 258 -38.62 12.84 -19.51
N GLU A 259 -38.28 11.59 -19.22
CA GLU A 259 -39.08 10.43 -19.55
C GLU A 259 -38.89 9.32 -18.51
N VAL A 260 -39.98 8.63 -18.16
CA VAL A 260 -39.98 7.41 -17.33
C VAL A 260 -40.98 6.43 -17.95
N VAL A 261 -40.50 5.27 -18.39
CA VAL A 261 -41.33 4.23 -19.04
C VAL A 261 -41.03 2.88 -18.42
N GLN A 262 -42.07 2.21 -17.94
CA GLN A 262 -41.95 0.83 -17.47
C GLN A 262 -42.32 -0.15 -18.60
N THR A 263 -41.41 -1.06 -18.94
CA THR A 263 -41.63 -2.15 -19.88
C THR A 263 -41.34 -3.49 -19.19
N GLY A 264 -42.40 -4.19 -18.76
CA GLY A 264 -42.26 -5.42 -17.99
C GLY A 264 -41.53 -5.17 -16.67
N ASP A 265 -40.38 -5.82 -16.52
CA ASP A 265 -39.55 -5.79 -15.30
C ASP A 265 -38.47 -4.70 -15.32
N VAL A 266 -38.51 -3.78 -16.28
CA VAL A 266 -37.53 -2.70 -16.45
C VAL A 266 -38.24 -1.34 -16.44
N ILE A 267 -37.67 -0.37 -15.72
CA ILE A 267 -38.03 1.04 -15.77
C ILE A 267 -36.89 1.79 -16.49
N ASP A 268 -37.18 2.27 -17.70
CA ASP A 268 -36.31 3.13 -18.49
C ASP A 268 -36.53 4.59 -18.10
N ILE A 269 -35.45 5.31 -17.85
CA ILE A 269 -35.47 6.70 -17.37
C ILE A 269 -34.50 7.53 -18.22
N HIS A 270 -34.99 8.62 -18.79
CA HIS A 270 -34.14 9.57 -19.51
C HIS A 270 -33.93 10.85 -18.70
N VAL A 271 -32.67 11.23 -18.53
CA VAL A 271 -32.27 12.47 -17.87
C VAL A 271 -32.01 13.54 -18.93
N PRO A 272 -32.59 14.76 -18.82
CA PRO A 272 -32.29 15.83 -19.75
C PRO A 272 -30.84 16.31 -19.58
N PRO A 273 -30.16 16.73 -20.65
CA PRO A 273 -28.84 17.34 -20.54
C PRO A 273 -28.88 18.65 -19.74
N PRO A 274 -27.81 19.02 -19.01
CA PRO A 274 -27.81 20.18 -18.11
C PRO A 274 -28.26 21.50 -18.76
N ALA A 275 -27.85 21.73 -20.01
CA ALA A 275 -28.17 22.96 -20.76
C ALA A 275 -29.68 23.19 -20.97
N GLU A 276 -30.50 22.15 -20.90
CA GLU A 276 -31.96 22.25 -21.04
C GLU A 276 -32.66 22.66 -19.75
N VAL A 277 -32.02 22.47 -18.60
CA VAL A 277 -32.62 22.68 -17.26
C VAL A 277 -32.21 24.02 -16.65
N GLY A 278 -31.12 24.62 -17.12
CA GLY A 278 -30.73 25.99 -16.79
C GLY A 278 -29.26 26.13 -16.37
N SER A 279 -28.93 27.27 -15.76
CA SER A 279 -27.59 27.52 -15.21
C SER A 279 -27.53 27.14 -13.74
N PHE A 280 -26.44 26.48 -13.34
CA PHE A 280 -26.16 26.11 -11.95
C PHE A 280 -24.98 26.93 -11.41
N SER A 281 -24.96 27.17 -10.10
CA SER A 281 -23.74 27.64 -9.44
C SER A 281 -22.71 26.50 -9.39
N GLU A 282 -21.42 26.82 -9.25
CA GLU A 282 -20.40 25.78 -9.10
C GLU A 282 -20.64 24.96 -7.82
N GLU A 283 -21.10 25.58 -6.74
CA GLU A 283 -21.44 24.89 -5.49
C GLU A 283 -22.58 23.88 -5.67
N GLU A 284 -23.50 24.11 -6.61
CA GLU A 284 -24.65 23.25 -6.91
C GLU A 284 -24.41 22.34 -8.12
N ARG A 285 -23.18 22.28 -8.67
CA ARG A 285 -22.87 21.49 -9.87
C ARG A 285 -23.26 20.01 -9.72
N SER A 286 -23.10 19.42 -8.53
CA SER A 286 -23.51 18.04 -8.23
C SER A 286 -25.03 17.82 -8.16
N ARG A 287 -25.82 18.90 -8.13
CA ARG A 287 -27.29 18.88 -8.10
C ARG A 287 -27.92 18.97 -9.48
N GLN A 288 -27.13 19.22 -10.53
CA GLN A 288 -27.65 19.19 -11.89
C GLN A 288 -28.23 17.81 -12.23
N PRO A 289 -29.30 17.74 -13.04
CA PRO A 289 -29.87 16.48 -13.49
C PRO A 289 -28.81 15.57 -14.10
N SER A 290 -28.70 14.37 -13.55
CA SER A 290 -27.74 13.33 -13.95
C SER A 290 -28.25 11.96 -13.52
N LEU A 291 -27.51 10.89 -13.83
CA LEU A 291 -27.79 9.56 -13.27
C LEU A 291 -27.84 9.57 -11.74
N PHE A 292 -27.11 10.49 -11.10
CA PHE A 292 -27.10 10.64 -9.64
C PHE A 292 -28.39 11.24 -9.08
N SER A 293 -29.21 11.90 -9.89
CA SER A 293 -30.58 12.30 -9.48
C SER A 293 -31.46 11.07 -9.25
N VAL A 294 -31.32 10.04 -10.10
CA VAL A 294 -32.02 8.75 -9.95
C VAL A 294 -31.52 8.02 -8.72
N VAL A 295 -30.19 7.89 -8.55
CA VAL A 295 -29.59 7.26 -7.36
C VAL A 295 -30.04 7.95 -6.08
N ARG A 296 -30.06 9.29 -6.06
CA ARG A 296 -30.51 10.07 -4.90
C ARG A 296 -31.98 9.84 -4.56
N ALA A 297 -32.85 9.73 -5.56
CA ALA A 297 -34.25 9.40 -5.33
C ALA A 297 -34.45 7.98 -4.75
N LEU A 298 -33.61 7.02 -5.15
CA LEU A 298 -33.61 5.68 -4.54
C LEU A 298 -33.09 5.70 -3.10
N VAL A 299 -32.02 6.47 -2.83
CA VAL A 299 -31.54 6.68 -1.46
C VAL A 299 -32.64 7.28 -0.59
N ASP A 300 -33.35 8.31 -1.07
CA ASP A 300 -34.47 8.92 -0.33
C ASP A 300 -35.66 7.98 -0.14
N LEU A 301 -35.97 7.13 -1.14
CA LEU A 301 -37.03 6.13 -1.07
C LEU A 301 -36.78 5.13 0.07
N PHE A 302 -35.55 4.63 0.19
CA PHE A 302 -35.19 3.61 1.17
C PHE A 302 -34.53 4.17 2.45
N ARG A 303 -34.45 5.50 2.57
CA ARG A 303 -33.81 6.16 3.70
C ARG A 303 -34.40 5.74 5.04
N TYR A 304 -33.54 5.42 5.99
CA TYR A 304 -33.91 5.03 7.35
C TYR A 304 -33.05 5.73 8.40
N ASP A 305 -33.47 5.67 9.67
CA ASP A 305 -32.68 6.20 10.79
C ASP A 305 -31.88 5.06 11.43
N SER A 306 -30.55 5.08 11.24
CA SER A 306 -29.65 4.06 11.76
C SER A 306 -29.49 4.12 13.28
N ASP A 307 -29.84 5.23 13.93
CA ASP A 307 -29.80 5.34 15.39
C ASP A 307 -30.91 4.49 16.05
N GLU A 308 -32.04 4.31 15.37
CA GLU A 308 -33.18 3.52 15.85
C GLU A 308 -33.08 2.04 15.43
N SER A 309 -32.72 1.77 14.17
CA SER A 309 -32.70 0.41 13.58
C SER A 309 -31.34 -0.31 13.73
N GLY A 310 -30.28 0.41 14.09
CA GLY A 310 -28.90 -0.04 13.95
C GLY A 310 -28.40 0.09 12.51
N ASP A 311 -27.08 0.10 12.32
CA ASP A 311 -26.48 0.12 10.98
C ASP A 311 -26.60 -1.28 10.34
N LEU A 312 -27.59 -1.40 9.46
CA LEU A 312 -27.91 -2.62 8.72
C LEU A 312 -27.07 -2.77 7.44
N GLN A 313 -26.21 -1.79 7.14
CA GLN A 313 -25.47 -1.71 5.88
C GLN A 313 -26.41 -1.79 4.67
N LEU A 314 -27.63 -1.29 4.81
CA LEU A 314 -28.60 -1.25 3.73
C LEU A 314 -28.22 -0.12 2.76
N GLY A 315 -28.08 -0.45 1.48
CA GLY A 315 -27.74 0.52 0.45
C GLY A 315 -27.59 -0.07 -0.94
N LEU A 316 -27.01 0.72 -1.83
CA LEU A 316 -26.69 0.37 -3.21
C LEU A 316 -25.20 0.04 -3.35
N TYR A 317 -24.91 -1.14 -3.91
CA TYR A 317 -23.56 -1.69 -4.01
C TYR A 317 -23.15 -1.85 -5.47
N GLY A 318 -21.98 -1.37 -5.86
CA GLY A 318 -21.57 -1.54 -7.25
C GLY A 318 -20.38 -0.71 -7.69
N ALA A 319 -20.39 -0.38 -8.97
CA ALA A 319 -19.31 0.27 -9.68
C ALA A 319 -19.77 1.57 -10.36
N PHE A 320 -18.85 2.52 -10.42
CA PHE A 320 -18.97 3.84 -11.01
C PHE A 320 -17.86 3.98 -12.04
N GLY A 321 -18.21 4.10 -13.30
CA GLY A 321 -17.29 4.21 -14.43
C GLY A 321 -16.76 5.62 -14.64
N TYR A 322 -15.58 5.73 -15.24
CA TYR A 322 -14.88 7.00 -15.45
C TYR A 322 -15.72 8.02 -16.24
N ASP A 323 -16.47 7.55 -17.23
CA ASP A 323 -17.26 8.38 -18.14
C ASP A 323 -18.42 9.13 -17.46
N LEU A 324 -18.76 8.79 -16.21
CA LEU A 324 -19.70 9.58 -15.40
C LEU A 324 -19.29 11.05 -15.28
N THR A 325 -17.99 11.36 -15.35
CA THR A 325 -17.49 12.74 -15.31
C THR A 325 -17.99 13.59 -16.48
N PHE A 326 -18.29 12.99 -17.63
CA PHE A 326 -18.74 13.72 -18.83
C PHE A 326 -20.17 14.23 -18.73
N GLN A 327 -20.93 13.79 -17.74
CA GLN A 327 -22.21 14.41 -17.39
C GLN A 327 -22.02 15.80 -16.76
N PHE A 328 -20.85 16.09 -16.18
CA PHE A 328 -20.57 17.30 -15.40
C PHE A 328 -19.44 18.17 -15.95
N GLU A 329 -18.64 17.66 -16.87
CA GLU A 329 -17.54 18.37 -17.52
C GLU A 329 -17.77 18.42 -19.05
N PRO A 330 -17.65 19.59 -19.69
CA PRO A 330 -17.87 19.75 -21.12
C PRO A 330 -16.67 19.25 -21.94
N ILE A 331 -16.51 17.92 -22.00
CA ILE A 331 -15.41 17.25 -22.71
C ILE A 331 -15.83 16.93 -24.15
N ASN A 332 -14.95 17.23 -25.11
CA ASN A 332 -15.11 16.81 -26.49
C ASN A 332 -14.69 15.36 -26.61
N LEU A 333 -15.65 14.47 -26.80
CA LEU A 333 -15.40 13.03 -26.92
C LEU A 333 -14.72 12.71 -28.26
N ALA A 334 -13.53 12.11 -28.20
CA ALA A 334 -12.72 11.71 -29.35
C ALA A 334 -12.70 10.18 -29.53
N GLN A 335 -12.90 9.42 -28.45
CA GLN A 335 -12.77 7.97 -28.44
C GLN A 335 -14.11 7.26 -28.74
N PRO A 336 -14.10 6.19 -29.54
CA PRO A 336 -15.30 5.39 -29.77
C PRO A 336 -15.65 4.58 -28.52
N ARG A 337 -16.92 4.62 -28.12
CA ARG A 337 -17.45 3.86 -26.98
C ARG A 337 -18.29 2.69 -27.49
N ASP A 338 -18.19 1.55 -26.81
CA ASP A 338 -19.08 0.42 -27.05
C ASP A 338 -20.52 0.82 -26.64
N PRO A 339 -21.54 0.61 -27.48
CA PRO A 339 -22.94 0.87 -27.11
C PRO A 339 -23.42 0.11 -25.85
N ASN A 340 -22.78 -1.01 -25.53
CA ASN A 340 -23.07 -1.81 -24.34
C ASN A 340 -22.21 -1.43 -23.12
N GLN A 341 -21.34 -0.41 -23.24
CA GLN A 341 -20.61 0.11 -22.08
C GLN A 341 -21.60 0.68 -21.06
N ARG A 342 -21.38 0.35 -19.79
CA ARG A 342 -22.12 0.89 -18.65
C ARG A 342 -21.21 1.83 -17.87
N ASP A 343 -21.73 2.98 -17.51
CA ASP A 343 -21.03 4.01 -16.72
C ASP A 343 -21.42 3.93 -15.24
N LEU A 344 -22.57 3.34 -14.92
CA LEU A 344 -23.03 3.08 -13.57
C LEU A 344 -23.65 1.69 -13.51
N LEU A 345 -23.32 0.92 -12.47
CA LEU A 345 -24.07 -0.28 -12.13
C LEU A 345 -24.09 -0.48 -10.62
N LEU A 346 -25.29 -0.43 -10.03
CA LEU A 346 -25.51 -0.62 -8.61
C LEU A 346 -26.59 -1.66 -8.34
N TYR A 347 -26.38 -2.50 -7.34
CA TYR A 347 -27.31 -3.51 -6.89
C TYR A 347 -27.93 -3.12 -5.55
N LEU A 348 -29.22 -3.39 -5.38
CA LEU A 348 -29.84 -3.45 -4.06
C LEU A 348 -29.73 -4.88 -3.55
N ALA A 349 -29.01 -5.09 -2.45
CA ALA A 349 -28.90 -6.40 -1.81
C ALA A 349 -30.01 -6.61 -0.77
N ASP A 350 -30.58 -7.82 -0.72
CA ASP A 350 -31.59 -8.19 0.26
C ASP A 350 -31.21 -9.39 1.14
N GLU A 351 -30.10 -10.06 0.82
CA GLU A 351 -29.45 -11.04 1.68
C GLU A 351 -27.93 -10.83 1.65
N MET A 352 -27.31 -10.58 2.80
CA MET A 352 -25.87 -10.30 2.90
C MET A 352 -25.19 -11.14 3.98
N VAL A 353 -23.93 -11.51 3.74
CA VAL A 353 -23.01 -12.05 4.75
C VAL A 353 -22.04 -10.95 5.16
N VAL A 354 -21.84 -10.79 6.47
CA VAL A 354 -20.90 -9.82 7.04
C VAL A 354 -19.94 -10.55 7.98
N VAL A 355 -18.64 -10.31 7.80
CA VAL A 355 -17.57 -10.86 8.63
C VAL A 355 -16.72 -9.69 9.13
N ASP A 356 -16.65 -9.52 10.44
CA ASP A 356 -15.73 -8.61 11.11
C ASP A 356 -14.56 -9.43 11.68
N GLN A 357 -13.43 -9.45 10.96
CA GLN A 357 -12.25 -10.18 11.41
C GLN A 357 -11.54 -9.50 12.58
N SER A 358 -11.75 -8.21 12.82
CA SER A 358 -11.14 -7.52 13.97
C SER A 358 -11.75 -7.99 15.29
N ARG A 359 -13.03 -8.37 15.28
CA ARG A 359 -13.80 -8.79 16.47
C ARG A 359 -14.06 -10.28 16.55
N ASN A 360 -13.62 -11.06 15.56
CA ASN A 360 -13.95 -12.47 15.44
C ASN A 360 -15.47 -12.72 15.46
N SER A 361 -16.22 -11.96 14.67
CA SER A 361 -17.68 -12.07 14.60
C SER A 361 -18.18 -12.09 13.16
N ALA A 362 -19.22 -12.87 12.89
CA ALA A 362 -19.89 -12.91 11.60
C ALA A 362 -21.41 -13.03 11.78
N TRP A 363 -22.17 -12.54 10.81
CA TRP A 363 -23.64 -12.63 10.79
C TRP A 363 -24.17 -12.53 9.36
N THR A 364 -25.42 -12.95 9.18
CA THR A 364 -26.18 -12.70 7.95
C THR A 364 -27.27 -11.67 8.22
N VAL A 365 -27.59 -10.88 7.20
CA VAL A 365 -28.68 -9.90 7.19
C VAL A 365 -29.61 -10.27 6.04
N SER A 366 -30.85 -10.66 6.34
CA SER A 366 -31.90 -10.92 5.36
C SER A 366 -32.98 -9.85 5.48
N LEU A 367 -33.46 -9.30 4.36
CA LEU A 367 -34.34 -8.13 4.31
C LEU A 367 -35.60 -8.46 3.54
N ASP A 368 -36.77 -8.31 4.18
CA ASP A 368 -38.07 -8.37 3.51
C ASP A 368 -38.67 -6.98 3.35
N PHE A 369 -39.13 -6.67 2.14
CA PHE A 369 -39.73 -5.38 1.79
C PHE A 369 -41.23 -5.52 1.61
N SER A 370 -41.99 -4.53 2.08
CA SER A 370 -43.43 -4.44 1.87
C SER A 370 -43.84 -3.02 1.49
N TYR A 371 -44.68 -2.91 0.47
CA TYR A 371 -45.24 -1.65 0.00
C TYR A 371 -46.68 -1.86 -0.47
N GLY A 372 -47.62 -1.09 0.08
CA GLY A 372 -49.05 -1.29 -0.14
C GLY A 372 -49.49 -2.70 0.26
N SER A 373 -50.06 -3.47 -0.68
CA SER A 373 -50.46 -4.87 -0.46
C SER A 373 -49.43 -5.91 -0.90
N LYS A 374 -48.29 -5.49 -1.47
CA LYS A 374 -47.25 -6.39 -1.95
C LYS A 374 -46.16 -6.55 -0.89
N SER A 375 -45.58 -7.74 -0.81
CA SER A 375 -44.50 -8.06 0.11
C SER A 375 -43.58 -9.09 -0.50
N THR A 376 -42.28 -9.00 -0.20
CA THR A 376 -41.30 -10.05 -0.51
C THR A 376 -41.32 -11.17 0.51
N LYS A 377 -42.05 -11.03 1.61
CA LYS A 377 -42.13 -12.05 2.66
C LYS A 377 -42.59 -13.38 2.07
N CYS A 378 -41.86 -14.45 2.40
CA CYS A 378 -42.06 -15.80 1.86
C CYS A 378 -41.69 -16.00 0.38
N LEU A 379 -41.13 -15.00 -0.31
CA LEU A 379 -40.54 -15.18 -1.64
C LEU A 379 -39.08 -15.65 -1.51
N PRO A 380 -38.61 -16.59 -2.35
CA PRO A 380 -37.24 -17.10 -2.28
C PRO A 380 -36.21 -16.05 -2.72
N HIS A 381 -35.02 -16.07 -2.11
CA HIS A 381 -33.83 -15.34 -2.56
C HIS A 381 -33.18 -16.08 -3.74
N GLU A 382 -33.81 -15.99 -4.92
CA GLU A 382 -33.38 -16.66 -6.15
C GLU A 382 -32.85 -15.65 -7.18
N GLY A 383 -31.97 -16.09 -8.07
CA GLY A 383 -31.49 -15.28 -9.18
C GLY A 383 -31.01 -16.14 -10.34
N SER A 384 -30.78 -15.50 -11.49
CA SER A 384 -30.35 -16.20 -12.68
C SER A 384 -28.88 -16.64 -12.56
N SER A 385 -28.63 -17.90 -12.89
CA SER A 385 -27.28 -18.44 -13.08
C SER A 385 -26.90 -18.35 -14.55
N THR A 386 -25.76 -17.74 -14.85
CA THR A 386 -25.16 -17.70 -16.18
C THR A 386 -23.70 -18.10 -16.06
N GLU A 387 -23.35 -19.26 -16.61
CA GLU A 387 -21.97 -19.76 -16.63
C GLU A 387 -21.01 -18.76 -17.27
N PHE A 388 -19.81 -18.65 -16.68
CA PHE A 388 -18.70 -17.89 -17.25
C PHE A 388 -18.41 -18.37 -18.68
N GLN A 389 -18.39 -17.43 -19.63
CA GLN A 389 -18.03 -17.76 -21.02
C GLN A 389 -16.55 -17.41 -21.25
N PRO A 390 -15.70 -18.41 -21.56
CA PRO A 390 -14.29 -18.18 -21.83
C PRO A 390 -14.10 -17.43 -23.16
N TYR A 391 -12.88 -16.96 -23.39
CA TYR A 391 -12.55 -16.27 -24.63
C TYR A 391 -12.71 -17.21 -25.84
N ASP A 392 -13.52 -16.78 -26.83
CA ASP A 392 -13.67 -17.49 -28.10
C ASP A 392 -13.07 -16.65 -29.25
N GLU A 393 -11.96 -17.15 -29.80
CA GLU A 393 -11.28 -16.56 -30.96
C GLU A 393 -12.14 -16.59 -32.23
N ASN A 394 -13.14 -17.48 -32.31
CA ASN A 394 -14.08 -17.57 -33.44
C ASN A 394 -15.33 -16.70 -33.26
N SER A 395 -15.43 -15.93 -32.17
CA SER A 395 -16.54 -15.01 -31.98
C SER A 395 -16.57 -13.95 -33.09
N ALA A 396 -17.77 -13.51 -33.46
CA ALA A 396 -18.06 -12.75 -34.68
C ALA A 396 -17.45 -11.32 -34.77
N THR A 397 -16.53 -10.95 -33.87
CA THR A 397 -15.92 -9.61 -33.82
C THR A 397 -14.83 -9.40 -34.87
N GLY A 398 -14.23 -10.46 -35.41
CA GLY A 398 -13.27 -10.42 -36.53
C GLY A 398 -11.99 -9.60 -36.28
N ALA A 399 -11.80 -9.07 -35.08
CA ALA A 399 -10.64 -8.29 -34.69
C ALA A 399 -9.54 -9.21 -34.16
N LYS A 400 -8.32 -9.06 -34.68
CA LYS A 400 -7.15 -9.79 -34.17
C LYS A 400 -6.90 -9.40 -32.71
N PHE A 401 -6.82 -10.38 -31.82
CA PHE A 401 -6.49 -10.16 -30.41
C PHE A 401 -5.20 -9.36 -30.27
N SER A 402 -5.23 -8.29 -29.46
CA SER A 402 -4.06 -7.46 -29.15
C SER A 402 -3.79 -7.50 -27.64
N PRO A 403 -2.59 -7.91 -27.19
CA PRO A 403 -2.26 -8.01 -25.77
C PRO A 403 -2.08 -6.64 -25.09
N ARG A 404 -1.96 -5.56 -25.87
CA ARG A 404 -1.98 -4.18 -25.38
C ARG A 404 -2.59 -3.22 -26.39
N ASP A 405 -3.17 -2.12 -25.94
CA ASP A 405 -3.72 -1.08 -26.82
C ASP A 405 -2.66 -0.07 -27.29
N THR A 406 -1.65 0.16 -26.46
CA THR A 406 -0.56 1.11 -26.66
C THR A 406 0.73 0.34 -26.93
N PRO A 407 1.26 0.33 -28.17
CA PRO A 407 2.53 -0.32 -28.48
C PRO A 407 3.69 0.23 -27.65
N GLN A 408 4.70 -0.60 -27.40
CA GLN A 408 5.88 -0.18 -26.65
C GLN A 408 6.58 1.01 -27.35
N GLY A 409 6.92 2.03 -26.56
CA GLY A 409 7.48 3.29 -27.02
C GLY A 409 6.44 4.33 -27.42
N ASP A 410 5.18 3.96 -27.70
CA ASP A 410 4.15 4.96 -28.02
C ASP A 410 3.71 5.74 -26.77
N PHE A 411 3.75 5.14 -25.58
CA PHE A 411 3.45 5.86 -24.33
C PHE A 411 4.44 7.02 -24.12
N THR A 412 5.71 6.83 -24.48
CA THR A 412 6.74 7.87 -24.36
C THR A 412 6.43 9.13 -25.18
N LYS A 413 5.77 8.98 -26.34
CA LYS A 413 5.33 10.12 -27.16
C LYS A 413 4.21 10.89 -26.47
N SER A 414 3.29 10.20 -25.80
CA SER A 414 2.24 10.85 -25.03
C SER A 414 2.80 11.62 -23.83
N VAL A 415 3.88 11.12 -23.22
CA VAL A 415 4.63 11.87 -22.19
C VAL A 415 5.26 13.13 -22.76
N ASP A 416 5.91 13.05 -23.92
CA ASP A 416 6.50 14.22 -24.59
C ASP A 416 5.44 15.28 -24.95
N ASN A 417 4.26 14.85 -25.39
CA ASN A 417 3.12 15.74 -25.64
C ASN A 417 2.66 16.43 -24.34
N ALA A 418 2.51 15.68 -23.23
CA ALA A 418 2.13 16.25 -21.94
C ALA A 418 3.15 17.30 -21.46
N LYS A 419 4.45 17.05 -21.68
CA LYS A 419 5.53 18.01 -21.37
C LYS A 419 5.43 19.30 -22.15
N HIS A 420 4.92 19.27 -23.38
CA HIS A 420 4.60 20.48 -24.13
C HIS A 420 3.50 21.29 -23.44
N GLU A 421 2.42 20.62 -23.03
CA GLU A 421 1.28 21.26 -22.35
C GLU A 421 1.64 21.83 -20.98
N PHE A 422 2.51 21.14 -20.22
CA PHE A 422 3.08 21.67 -18.98
C PHE A 422 3.86 22.96 -19.22
N LYS A 423 4.68 22.99 -20.28
CA LYS A 423 5.53 24.15 -20.60
C LYS A 423 4.74 25.41 -20.95
N VAL A 424 3.58 25.25 -21.58
CA VAL A 424 2.69 26.38 -21.93
C VAL A 424 1.67 26.71 -20.83
N GLY A 425 1.63 25.91 -19.76
CA GLY A 425 0.78 26.13 -18.59
C GLY A 425 -0.66 25.67 -18.74
N ASN A 426 -0.93 24.77 -19.70
CA ASN A 426 -2.26 24.17 -19.88
C ASN A 426 -2.51 23.04 -18.86
N LEU A 427 -1.44 22.33 -18.47
CA LEU A 427 -1.45 21.29 -17.46
C LEU A 427 -0.39 21.59 -16.38
N PHE A 428 -0.56 21.00 -15.20
CA PHE A 428 0.43 20.93 -14.12
C PHE A 428 0.81 19.47 -13.84
N GLU A 429 -0.18 18.59 -13.93
CA GLU A 429 -0.07 17.15 -13.77
C GLU A 429 -1.11 16.48 -14.68
N VAL A 430 -0.80 15.32 -15.25
CA VAL A 430 -1.78 14.47 -15.94
C VAL A 430 -1.45 13.00 -15.80
N VAL A 431 -2.45 12.15 -15.63
CA VAL A 431 -2.30 10.71 -15.50
C VAL A 431 -2.76 10.08 -16.79
N LEU A 432 -1.81 9.55 -17.57
CA LEU A 432 -2.10 8.74 -18.74
C LEU A 432 -1.95 7.26 -18.40
N SER A 433 -2.70 6.44 -19.11
CA SER A 433 -2.77 5.00 -18.88
C SER A 433 -2.75 4.21 -20.19
N GLN A 434 -2.41 2.93 -20.04
CA GLN A 434 -2.47 1.95 -21.13
C GLN A 434 -3.07 0.64 -20.62
N THR A 435 -3.65 -0.12 -21.55
CA THR A 435 -4.40 -1.34 -21.25
C THR A 435 -3.63 -2.56 -21.74
N PHE A 436 -3.48 -3.55 -20.86
CA PHE A 436 -2.93 -4.88 -21.13
C PHE A 436 -4.06 -5.92 -21.10
N ARG A 437 -3.98 -6.93 -21.95
CA ARG A 437 -5.04 -7.92 -22.15
C ARG A 437 -4.50 -9.33 -22.17
N LYS A 438 -5.24 -10.27 -21.58
CA LYS A 438 -5.01 -11.71 -21.68
C LYS A 438 -6.33 -12.46 -21.90
N PRO A 439 -6.39 -13.41 -22.84
CA PRO A 439 -7.55 -14.27 -22.99
C PRO A 439 -7.59 -15.28 -21.83
N LEU A 440 -8.78 -15.55 -21.30
CA LEU A 440 -8.99 -16.54 -20.25
C LEU A 440 -9.60 -17.81 -20.84
N GLY A 441 -9.04 -18.95 -20.45
CA GLY A 441 -9.58 -20.27 -20.74
C GLY A 441 -10.74 -20.64 -19.82
N LYS A 442 -11.38 -21.78 -20.10
CA LYS A 442 -12.50 -22.30 -19.30
C LYS A 442 -12.11 -22.57 -17.84
N GLU A 443 -10.88 -23.03 -17.62
CA GLU A 443 -10.35 -23.39 -16.29
C GLU A 443 -9.88 -22.16 -15.48
N THR A 444 -9.86 -20.96 -16.08
CA THR A 444 -9.40 -19.72 -15.45
C THR A 444 -10.61 -18.84 -15.10
N THR A 445 -11.39 -19.27 -14.12
CA THR A 445 -12.61 -18.56 -13.70
C THR A 445 -12.30 -17.25 -12.96
N PRO A 446 -13.20 -16.26 -12.96
CA PRO A 446 -13.05 -15.04 -12.18
C PRO A 446 -12.78 -15.26 -10.67
N SER A 447 -13.39 -16.29 -10.07
CA SER A 447 -13.15 -16.67 -8.67
C SER A 447 -11.72 -17.12 -8.42
N SER A 448 -11.13 -17.90 -9.32
CA SER A 448 -9.72 -18.34 -9.24
C SER A 448 -8.76 -17.15 -9.36
N LEU A 449 -9.08 -16.16 -10.19
CA LEU A 449 -8.35 -14.89 -10.27
C LEU A 449 -8.44 -14.10 -8.97
N PHE A 450 -9.63 -13.99 -8.37
CA PHE A 450 -9.81 -13.31 -7.09
C PHE A 450 -8.99 -13.96 -5.97
N ARG A 451 -8.98 -15.30 -5.88
CA ARG A 451 -8.17 -16.04 -4.89
C ARG A 451 -6.68 -15.80 -5.08
N SER A 452 -6.19 -15.91 -6.32
CA SER A 452 -4.81 -15.61 -6.68
C SER A 452 -4.42 -14.19 -6.28
N LEU A 453 -5.25 -13.21 -6.64
CA LEU A 453 -5.02 -11.80 -6.31
C LEU A 453 -5.02 -11.55 -4.79
N ARG A 454 -6.02 -12.05 -4.06
CA ARG A 454 -6.16 -11.87 -2.60
C ARG A 454 -4.96 -12.42 -1.84
N SER A 455 -4.41 -13.56 -2.27
CA SER A 455 -3.23 -14.17 -1.64
C SER A 455 -1.94 -13.36 -1.87
N ARG A 456 -1.83 -12.69 -3.03
CA ARG A 456 -0.62 -11.99 -3.47
C ARG A 456 -0.58 -10.51 -3.07
N ASN A 457 -1.74 -9.85 -3.08
CA ASN A 457 -1.89 -8.40 -2.95
C ASN A 457 -2.99 -8.05 -1.93
N PRO A 458 -2.74 -8.20 -0.61
CA PRO A 458 -3.65 -7.68 0.41
C PRO A 458 -3.78 -6.16 0.27
N SER A 459 -5.01 -5.65 0.41
CA SER A 459 -5.34 -4.24 0.17
C SER A 459 -6.50 -3.78 1.08
N PRO A 460 -6.64 -2.45 1.31
CA PRO A 460 -7.74 -1.87 2.06
C PRO A 460 -9.08 -1.99 1.33
N TYR A 461 -9.07 -2.04 -0.02
CA TYR A 461 -10.25 -2.18 -0.86
C TYR A 461 -10.11 -3.34 -1.83
N GLY A 462 -10.28 -4.56 -1.33
CA GLY A 462 -10.40 -5.77 -2.14
C GLY A 462 -11.85 -5.99 -2.58
N PHE A 463 -12.08 -6.39 -3.83
CA PHE A 463 -13.43 -6.61 -4.32
C PHE A 463 -13.53 -7.65 -5.44
N PHE A 464 -14.68 -8.29 -5.53
CA PHE A 464 -15.11 -9.16 -6.62
C PHE A 464 -16.57 -8.87 -6.94
N PHE A 465 -16.84 -8.34 -8.14
CA PHE A 465 -18.19 -8.09 -8.64
C PHE A 465 -18.47 -8.95 -9.87
N ASN A 466 -19.66 -9.57 -9.89
CA ASN A 466 -20.28 -10.06 -11.11
C ASN A 466 -21.33 -9.04 -11.55
N LEU A 467 -21.00 -8.31 -12.61
CA LEU A 467 -21.83 -7.25 -13.18
C LEU A 467 -22.86 -7.80 -14.18
N GLY A 468 -22.93 -9.13 -14.36
CA GLY A 468 -23.69 -9.78 -15.42
C GLY A 468 -23.14 -9.48 -16.81
N GLU A 469 -23.80 -10.03 -17.84
CA GLU A 469 -23.37 -9.89 -19.25
C GLU A 469 -21.92 -10.33 -19.47
N ASN A 470 -21.50 -11.39 -18.78
CA ASN A 470 -20.13 -11.91 -18.79
C ASN A 470 -19.07 -10.82 -18.48
N GLU A 471 -19.41 -9.88 -17.59
CA GLU A 471 -18.53 -8.81 -17.11
C GLU A 471 -18.28 -8.91 -15.61
N TYR A 472 -17.01 -8.85 -15.19
CA TYR A 472 -16.58 -8.99 -13.81
C TYR A 472 -15.51 -7.96 -13.48
N LEU A 473 -15.46 -7.54 -12.21
CA LEU A 473 -14.38 -6.72 -11.67
C LEU A 473 -13.73 -7.45 -10.50
N VAL A 474 -12.43 -7.70 -10.61
CA VAL A 474 -11.61 -8.34 -9.57
C VAL A 474 -10.47 -7.39 -9.22
N GLY A 475 -10.46 -6.85 -8.00
CA GLY A 475 -9.53 -5.78 -7.66
C GLY A 475 -9.02 -5.81 -6.23
N ALA A 476 -7.88 -5.15 -6.04
CA ALA A 476 -7.23 -4.95 -4.76
C ALA A 476 -6.69 -3.50 -4.71
N SER A 477 -7.61 -2.54 -4.59
CA SER A 477 -7.28 -1.14 -4.70
C SER A 477 -6.58 -0.62 -3.44
N PRO A 478 -5.47 0.12 -3.61
CA PRO A 478 -4.77 0.75 -2.49
C PRO A 478 -5.44 2.05 -2.01
N GLU A 479 -6.29 2.68 -2.84
CA GLU A 479 -6.71 4.07 -2.65
C GLU A 479 -8.20 4.21 -2.34
N MET A 480 -8.50 4.82 -1.19
CA MET A 480 -9.83 5.30 -0.84
C MET A 480 -10.21 6.46 -1.76
N PHE A 481 -11.37 6.37 -2.41
CA PHE A 481 -11.88 7.49 -3.19
C PHE A 481 -12.57 8.51 -2.27
N VAL A 482 -13.78 8.18 -1.79
CA VAL A 482 -14.54 9.02 -0.85
C VAL A 482 -15.21 8.13 0.19
N ARG A 483 -15.03 8.49 1.46
CA ARG A 483 -15.78 7.91 2.58
C ARG A 483 -16.56 9.00 3.31
N CYS A 484 -17.85 8.74 3.54
CA CYS A 484 -18.77 9.63 4.23
C CYS A 484 -19.41 8.90 5.42
N GLU A 485 -19.27 9.45 6.63
CA GLU A 485 -19.83 8.85 7.84
C GLU A 485 -20.41 9.90 8.78
N LYS A 486 -21.51 9.58 9.44
CA LYS A 486 -22.12 10.45 10.46
C LYS A 486 -21.26 10.45 11.74
N VAL A 487 -20.84 11.63 12.18
CA VAL A 487 -20.02 11.83 13.38
C VAL A 487 -20.80 12.62 14.42
N GLU A 488 -21.18 11.96 15.52
CA GLU A 488 -21.97 12.55 16.61
C GLU A 488 -21.25 13.68 17.33
N ASN A 489 -19.96 13.50 17.62
CA ASN A 489 -19.15 14.48 18.36
C ASN A 489 -18.10 15.11 17.45
N ASN A 490 -18.29 16.37 17.05
CA ASN A 490 -17.29 17.16 16.36
C ASN A 490 -17.42 18.66 16.71
N GLU A 491 -16.42 19.46 16.34
CA GLU A 491 -16.33 20.89 16.67
C GLU A 491 -17.28 21.79 15.85
N TYR A 492 -17.90 21.26 14.79
CA TYR A 492 -18.68 22.05 13.82
C TYR A 492 -20.19 21.89 14.04
N ARG A 493 -20.72 20.66 13.89
CA ARG A 493 -22.14 20.34 14.01
C ARG A 493 -22.33 18.88 14.45
N PRO A 494 -22.95 18.61 15.62
CA PRO A 494 -23.27 17.24 16.03
C PRO A 494 -24.06 16.49 14.97
N GLY A 495 -23.65 15.25 14.70
CA GLY A 495 -24.27 14.41 13.66
C GLY A 495 -23.97 14.86 12.23
N ALA A 496 -22.98 15.72 12.00
CA ALA A 496 -22.52 16.06 10.65
C ALA A 496 -21.88 14.85 9.96
N ILE A 497 -22.00 14.80 8.64
CA ILE A 497 -21.32 13.81 7.80
C ILE A 497 -19.88 14.28 7.60
N ARG A 498 -18.93 13.48 8.07
CA ARG A 498 -17.51 13.67 7.80
C ARG A 498 -17.17 13.02 6.47
N VAL A 499 -16.48 13.75 5.60
CA VAL A 499 -15.93 13.29 4.34
C VAL A 499 -14.44 13.09 4.48
N GLU A 500 -13.94 11.93 4.08
CA GLU A 500 -12.53 11.58 4.11
C GLU A 500 -12.06 11.05 2.77
N THR A 501 -10.81 11.35 2.45
CA THR A 501 -10.07 10.81 1.30
C THR A 501 -8.63 10.58 1.70
N CYS A 502 -7.93 9.72 0.95
CA CYS A 502 -6.52 9.42 1.18
C CYS A 502 -5.73 9.49 -0.12
N PRO A 503 -5.37 10.69 -0.62
CA PRO A 503 -4.55 10.81 -1.82
C PRO A 503 -3.24 10.05 -1.67
N ILE A 504 -2.91 9.22 -2.67
CA ILE A 504 -1.69 8.43 -2.70
C ILE A 504 -0.80 8.90 -3.86
N SER A 505 0.47 9.10 -3.57
CA SER A 505 1.49 9.32 -4.59
C SER A 505 2.84 8.87 -4.03
N GLY A 506 3.81 8.55 -4.88
CA GLY A 506 5.06 7.96 -4.45
C GLY A 506 4.94 6.48 -4.12
N THR A 507 5.62 5.65 -4.90
CA THR A 507 5.62 4.19 -4.73
C THR A 507 7.04 3.63 -4.85
N VAL A 508 7.44 2.80 -3.89
CA VAL A 508 8.65 1.96 -4.02
C VAL A 508 8.31 0.51 -3.68
N ALA A 509 9.05 -0.43 -4.27
CA ALA A 509 8.90 -1.84 -3.91
C ALA A 509 9.44 -2.12 -2.49
N ARG A 510 8.94 -3.16 -1.84
CA ARG A 510 9.50 -3.70 -0.58
C ARG A 510 10.88 -4.31 -0.83
N GLY A 511 11.81 -4.04 0.09
CA GLY A 511 13.13 -4.65 0.14
C GLY A 511 13.09 -6.12 0.54
N MET A 512 14.22 -6.81 0.39
CA MET A 512 14.37 -8.19 0.84
C MET A 512 14.38 -8.32 2.36
N ASP A 513 14.72 -7.24 3.05
CA ASP A 513 14.75 -7.15 4.51
C ASP A 513 14.40 -5.74 5.01
N ALA A 514 14.37 -5.59 6.33
CA ALA A 514 14.00 -4.34 6.99
C ALA A 514 14.97 -3.17 6.74
N LEU A 515 16.24 -3.45 6.44
CA LEU A 515 17.24 -2.41 6.20
C LEU A 515 17.09 -1.84 4.80
N GLU A 516 16.86 -2.73 3.84
CA GLU A 516 16.56 -2.32 2.49
C GLU A 516 15.21 -1.58 2.44
N ASP A 517 14.18 -2.06 3.15
CA ASP A 517 12.92 -1.32 3.32
C ASP A 517 13.17 0.10 3.87
N ALA A 518 13.97 0.24 4.94
CA ALA A 518 14.30 1.54 5.51
C ALA A 518 15.05 2.45 4.50
N ALA A 519 15.97 1.88 3.72
CA ALA A 519 16.68 2.62 2.67
C ALA A 519 15.73 3.10 1.56
N ARG A 520 14.79 2.24 1.13
CA ARG A 520 13.77 2.56 0.12
C ARG A 520 12.73 3.56 0.62
N VAL A 521 12.32 3.48 1.89
CA VAL A 521 11.46 4.49 2.53
C VAL A 521 12.18 5.84 2.57
N LYS A 522 13.46 5.86 2.95
CA LYS A 522 14.26 7.09 2.97
C LYS A 522 14.38 7.70 1.58
N SER A 523 14.61 6.90 0.53
CA SER A 523 14.67 7.41 -0.84
C SER A 523 13.33 7.98 -1.30
N LEU A 524 12.22 7.32 -0.96
CA LEU A 524 10.86 7.80 -1.25
C LEU A 524 10.55 9.13 -0.56
N ILE A 525 10.82 9.24 0.75
CA ILE A 525 10.56 10.48 1.51
C ILE A 525 11.45 11.64 1.04
N MET A 526 12.66 11.36 0.55
CA MET A 526 13.58 12.41 0.09
C MET A 526 13.40 12.77 -1.39
N ASN A 527 12.51 12.08 -2.12
CA ASN A 527 12.25 12.39 -3.53
C ASN A 527 11.36 13.62 -3.67
N LEU A 528 11.91 14.70 -4.24
CA LEU A 528 11.22 15.98 -4.44
C LEU A 528 10.12 15.90 -5.51
N LYS A 529 10.23 14.99 -6.50
CA LYS A 529 9.19 14.78 -7.50
C LYS A 529 7.92 14.24 -6.82
N GLU A 530 8.06 13.13 -6.09
CA GLU A 530 6.95 12.47 -5.38
C GLU A 530 6.32 13.39 -4.33
N GLU A 531 7.14 14.21 -3.64
CA GLU A 531 6.63 15.22 -2.71
C GLU A 531 5.78 16.29 -3.41
N SER A 532 6.20 16.74 -4.59
CA SER A 532 5.49 17.76 -5.37
C SER A 532 4.18 17.21 -5.92
N GLU A 533 4.19 15.98 -6.44
CA GLU A 533 3.00 15.26 -6.92
C GLU A 533 1.96 15.12 -5.81
N LEU A 534 2.33 14.55 -4.67
CA LEU A 534 1.40 14.37 -3.55
C LEU A 534 0.85 15.70 -3.02
N THR A 535 1.66 16.76 -3.07
CA THR A 535 1.21 18.10 -2.68
C THR A 535 0.10 18.62 -3.58
N MET A 536 0.22 18.46 -4.91
CA MET A 536 -0.81 18.88 -5.85
C MET A 536 -2.09 18.07 -5.69
N CYS A 537 -1.99 16.74 -5.56
CA CYS A 537 -3.14 15.88 -5.27
C CYS A 537 -3.89 16.33 -4.00
N THR A 538 -3.15 16.63 -2.94
CA THR A 538 -3.71 17.07 -1.66
C THR A 538 -4.37 18.45 -1.76
N ASP A 539 -3.77 19.40 -2.48
CA ASP A 539 -4.37 20.74 -2.61
C ASP A 539 -5.65 20.73 -3.45
N VAL A 540 -5.72 19.91 -4.49
CA VAL A 540 -6.95 19.74 -5.27
C VAL A 540 -8.03 19.03 -4.44
N ASP A 541 -7.66 18.00 -3.70
CA ASP A 541 -8.59 17.31 -2.79
C ASP A 541 -9.17 18.26 -1.72
N ARG A 542 -8.34 19.14 -1.15
CA ARG A 542 -8.80 20.21 -0.25
C ARG A 542 -9.72 21.21 -0.95
N ASN A 543 -9.40 21.57 -2.19
CA ASN A 543 -10.24 22.46 -3.01
C ASN A 543 -11.63 21.83 -3.24
N ASP A 544 -11.70 20.55 -3.59
CA ASP A 544 -12.95 19.84 -3.81
C ASP A 544 -13.80 19.84 -2.55
N LYS A 545 -13.24 19.45 -1.40
CA LYS A 545 -13.96 19.50 -0.12
C LYS A 545 -14.44 20.89 0.25
N SER A 546 -13.66 21.92 -0.05
CA SER A 546 -13.98 23.31 0.32
C SER A 546 -15.27 23.81 -0.33
N ARG A 547 -15.68 23.24 -1.47
CA ARG A 547 -16.94 23.59 -2.15
C ARG A 547 -18.17 23.21 -1.32
N ILE A 548 -18.11 22.12 -0.56
CA ILE A 548 -19.29 21.48 0.08
C ILE A 548 -19.19 21.33 1.60
N CYS A 549 -18.00 21.55 2.18
CA CYS A 549 -17.77 21.41 3.61
C CYS A 549 -18.00 22.73 4.37
N GLU A 550 -18.21 22.61 5.69
CA GLU A 550 -18.27 23.73 6.63
C GLU A 550 -16.95 24.53 6.56
N PRO A 551 -16.99 25.87 6.46
CA PRO A 551 -15.79 26.69 6.38
C PRO A 551 -14.82 26.43 7.55
N GLY A 552 -13.55 26.20 7.24
CA GLY A 552 -12.51 25.88 8.22
C GLY A 552 -12.48 24.41 8.67
N SER A 553 -13.42 23.57 8.19
CA SER A 553 -13.46 22.16 8.56
C SER A 553 -12.51 21.25 7.78
N VAL A 554 -12.04 21.70 6.61
CA VAL A 554 -11.13 20.94 5.75
C VAL A 554 -9.72 20.95 6.34
N LYS A 555 -9.22 19.78 6.76
CA LYS A 555 -7.93 19.60 7.46
C LYS A 555 -7.14 18.45 6.86
N VAL A 556 -5.83 18.65 6.69
CA VAL A 556 -4.88 17.55 6.42
C VAL A 556 -4.44 16.99 7.78
N ILE A 557 -4.93 15.81 8.13
CA ILE A 557 -4.70 15.18 9.44
C ILE A 557 -3.53 14.18 9.41
N GLY A 558 -3.11 13.75 8.22
CA GLY A 558 -1.89 12.99 8.00
C GLY A 558 -1.21 13.48 6.72
N ARG A 559 0.11 13.66 6.75
CA ARG A 559 0.89 14.09 5.58
C ARG A 559 2.10 13.19 5.37
N ARG A 560 2.29 12.72 4.14
CA ARG A 560 3.36 11.82 3.67
C ARG A 560 3.57 10.63 4.62
N GLN A 561 2.47 10.08 5.11
CA GLN A 561 2.52 8.91 5.98
C GLN A 561 2.96 7.71 5.17
N ILE A 562 3.85 6.91 5.74
CA ILE A 562 4.33 5.68 5.11
C ILE A 562 3.33 4.57 5.37
N GLU A 563 2.73 4.07 4.30
CA GLU A 563 1.92 2.86 4.32
C GLU A 563 2.68 1.73 3.64
N MET A 564 2.96 0.67 4.39
CA MET A 564 3.66 -0.51 3.90
C MET A 564 2.66 -1.62 3.58
N TYR A 565 2.74 -2.11 2.35
CA TYR A 565 1.99 -3.23 1.83
C TYR A 565 2.92 -4.44 1.65
N SER A 566 2.37 -5.59 1.23
CA SER A 566 3.16 -6.83 1.05
C SER A 566 4.31 -6.66 0.05
N ARG A 567 4.08 -5.89 -1.02
CA ARG A 567 5.04 -5.69 -2.12
C ARG A 567 5.47 -4.24 -2.33
N LEU A 568 4.70 -3.28 -1.85
CA LEU A 568 4.91 -1.85 -2.13
C LEU A 568 4.90 -1.03 -0.84
N ILE A 569 5.49 0.16 -0.91
CA ILE A 569 5.45 1.18 0.12
C ILE A 569 4.97 2.47 -0.54
N HIS A 570 3.96 3.10 0.06
CA HIS A 570 3.33 4.31 -0.46
C HIS A 570 3.46 5.48 0.52
N THR A 571 3.53 6.70 -0.03
CA THR A 571 3.26 7.91 0.76
C THR A 571 1.80 8.34 0.61
N VAL A 572 1.15 8.61 1.73
CA VAL A 572 -0.29 8.88 1.78
C VAL A 572 -0.56 10.15 2.60
N ASP A 573 -1.38 11.05 2.05
CA ASP A 573 -1.98 12.16 2.80
C ASP A 573 -3.40 11.74 3.23
N HIS A 574 -3.90 12.27 4.35
CA HIS A 574 -5.25 12.00 4.85
C HIS A 574 -5.94 13.32 5.12
N VAL A 575 -7.01 13.56 4.37
CA VAL A 575 -7.75 14.82 4.39
C VAL A 575 -9.18 14.55 4.84
N GLU A 576 -9.65 15.34 5.79
CA GLU A 576 -11.04 15.31 6.25
C GLU A 576 -11.73 16.67 6.10
N GLY A 577 -13.06 16.66 6.02
CA GLY A 577 -13.93 17.81 6.11
C GLY A 577 -15.32 17.41 6.59
N TYR A 578 -16.17 18.36 6.97
CA TYR A 578 -17.53 18.09 7.45
C TYR A 578 -18.55 18.75 6.52
N LEU A 579 -19.51 17.99 5.98
CA LEU A 579 -20.49 18.52 5.02
C LEU A 579 -21.41 19.57 5.63
N ARG A 580 -21.69 20.63 4.85
CA ARG A 580 -22.77 21.58 5.20
C ARG A 580 -24.14 20.88 5.13
N PRO A 581 -25.16 21.35 5.86
CA PRO A 581 -26.43 20.64 6.01
C PRO A 581 -27.18 20.39 4.70
N GLU A 582 -26.96 21.23 3.69
CA GLU A 582 -27.61 21.16 2.38
C GLU A 582 -26.97 20.14 1.41
N PHE A 583 -25.82 19.54 1.76
CA PHE A 583 -25.14 18.53 0.94
C PHE A 583 -25.24 17.13 1.51
N ASP A 584 -25.19 16.15 0.62
CA ASP A 584 -25.19 14.72 0.94
C ASP A 584 -23.91 14.01 0.47
N ALA A 585 -23.78 12.72 0.77
CA ALA A 585 -22.61 11.93 0.39
C ALA A 585 -22.40 11.83 -1.13
N LEU A 586 -23.46 11.95 -1.94
CA LEU A 586 -23.33 11.96 -3.40
C LEU A 586 -22.74 13.29 -3.88
N ASP A 587 -23.01 14.41 -3.19
CA ASP A 587 -22.31 15.68 -3.46
C ASP A 587 -20.81 15.55 -3.12
N ALA A 588 -20.48 14.87 -2.03
CA ALA A 588 -19.10 14.56 -1.69
C ALA A 588 -18.41 13.72 -2.77
N PHE A 589 -19.04 12.65 -3.22
CA PHE A 589 -18.56 11.81 -4.31
C PHE A 589 -18.30 12.62 -5.59
N LEU A 590 -19.33 13.31 -6.08
CA LEU A 590 -19.32 14.04 -7.35
C LEU A 590 -18.35 15.23 -7.36
N CYS A 591 -18.15 15.89 -6.22
CA CYS A 591 -17.20 16.98 -6.13
C CYS A 591 -15.75 16.49 -6.28
N HIS A 592 -15.46 15.25 -5.89
CA HIS A 592 -14.14 14.64 -6.05
C HIS A 592 -13.98 13.93 -7.40
N THR A 593 -15.06 13.68 -8.15
CA THR A 593 -15.04 13.01 -9.46
C THR A 593 -14.19 13.79 -10.50
N TRP A 594 -13.13 13.23 -11.05
CA TRP A 594 -12.31 12.13 -10.48
C TRP A 594 -11.06 12.66 -9.79
N ALA A 595 -10.46 11.81 -8.96
CA ALA A 595 -9.28 12.15 -8.20
C ALA A 595 -8.12 12.54 -9.14
N VAL A 596 -7.27 13.46 -8.69
CA VAL A 596 -6.10 13.91 -9.47
C VAL A 596 -5.13 12.75 -9.74
N THR A 597 -5.03 11.82 -8.79
CA THR A 597 -4.24 10.58 -8.85
C THR A 597 -4.59 9.67 -10.02
N VAL A 598 -5.73 9.92 -10.69
CA VAL A 598 -6.14 9.21 -11.91
C VAL A 598 -6.48 10.13 -13.06
N THR A 599 -6.48 11.45 -12.88
CA THR A 599 -6.81 12.43 -13.93
C THR A 599 -5.66 13.38 -14.18
N GLY A 600 -5.47 14.35 -13.27
CA GLY A 600 -4.48 15.41 -13.35
C GLY A 600 -5.03 16.75 -12.89
N ALA A 601 -4.24 17.80 -13.06
CA ALA A 601 -4.56 19.16 -12.67
C ALA A 601 -4.09 20.16 -13.75
N PRO A 602 -4.90 21.19 -14.09
CA PRO A 602 -6.31 21.40 -13.73
C PRO A 602 -7.24 20.29 -14.27
N LYS A 603 -8.18 19.80 -13.46
CA LYS A 603 -8.97 18.58 -13.75
C LYS A 603 -9.60 18.55 -15.14
N THR A 604 -10.41 19.54 -15.51
CA THR A 604 -11.13 19.56 -16.81
C THR A 604 -10.15 19.49 -17.99
N TRP A 605 -9.02 20.20 -17.92
CA TRP A 605 -7.99 20.18 -18.95
C TRP A 605 -7.26 18.83 -19.01
N ALA A 606 -6.96 18.25 -17.85
CA ALA A 606 -6.37 16.92 -17.76
C ALA A 606 -7.31 15.84 -18.33
N ILE A 607 -8.61 15.89 -18.03
CA ILE A 607 -9.61 14.96 -18.56
C ILE A 607 -9.73 15.10 -20.09
N GLN A 608 -9.75 16.33 -20.63
CA GLN A 608 -9.74 16.54 -22.08
C GLN A 608 -8.46 15.97 -22.71
N PHE A 609 -7.30 16.22 -22.09
CA PHE A 609 -6.02 15.69 -22.58
C PHE A 609 -5.99 14.16 -22.56
N VAL A 610 -6.55 13.52 -21.53
CA VAL A 610 -6.75 12.07 -21.43
C VAL A 610 -7.62 11.57 -22.59
N GLU A 611 -8.78 12.20 -22.82
CA GLU A 611 -9.69 11.83 -23.92
C GLU A 611 -8.99 11.95 -25.29
N ASP A 612 -8.14 12.96 -25.48
CA ASP A 612 -7.44 13.22 -26.76
C ASP A 612 -6.24 12.28 -27.00
N ASN A 613 -5.58 11.79 -25.94
CA ASN A 613 -4.28 11.10 -26.05
C ASN A 613 -4.30 9.61 -25.67
N GLU A 614 -5.35 9.12 -25.00
CA GLU A 614 -5.52 7.68 -24.77
C GLU A 614 -6.18 6.97 -25.96
N ARG A 615 -5.91 5.68 -26.12
CA ARG A 615 -6.36 4.90 -27.29
C ARG A 615 -7.70 4.21 -27.12
N SER A 616 -8.19 4.12 -25.89
CA SER A 616 -9.38 3.37 -25.55
C SER A 616 -10.08 3.97 -24.32
N PRO A 617 -11.43 3.96 -24.27
CA PRO A 617 -12.16 4.45 -23.11
C PRO A 617 -11.73 3.73 -21.84
N ARG A 618 -11.78 4.44 -20.71
CA ARG A 618 -11.35 3.88 -19.42
C ARG A 618 -12.36 2.88 -18.84
N CYS A 619 -13.61 2.94 -19.28
CA CYS A 619 -14.72 2.16 -18.72
C CYS A 619 -14.71 2.30 -17.19
N TRP A 620 -14.41 1.22 -16.46
CA TRP A 620 -14.34 1.24 -15.01
C TRP A 620 -13.06 1.85 -14.44
N TYR A 621 -11.91 1.85 -15.14
CA TYR A 621 -10.61 2.29 -14.61
C TYR A 621 -10.59 3.79 -14.23
N GLY A 622 -10.10 4.10 -13.03
CA GLY A 622 -10.08 5.48 -12.51
C GLY A 622 -11.46 5.99 -12.08
N GLY A 623 -12.48 5.14 -12.14
CA GLY A 623 -13.76 5.33 -11.47
C GLY A 623 -13.70 4.85 -10.01
N ALA A 624 -14.81 4.31 -9.50
CA ALA A 624 -14.90 3.83 -8.12
C ALA A 624 -15.76 2.56 -7.97
N VAL A 625 -15.56 1.83 -6.88
CA VAL A 625 -16.43 0.73 -6.43
C VAL A 625 -16.74 0.89 -4.95
N GLY A 626 -17.90 0.41 -4.51
CA GLY A 626 -18.26 0.40 -3.09
C GLY A 626 -19.76 0.48 -2.83
N LEU A 627 -20.12 1.22 -1.79
CA LEU A 627 -21.48 1.31 -1.23
C LEU A 627 -21.95 2.76 -1.12
N VAL A 628 -23.21 2.98 -1.49
CA VAL A 628 -24.04 4.16 -1.13
C VAL A 628 -25.08 3.73 -0.10
N GLY A 629 -24.90 4.15 1.15
CA GLY A 629 -25.79 3.78 2.26
C GLY A 629 -27.09 4.57 2.28
N PHE A 630 -28.20 3.92 2.64
CA PHE A 630 -29.49 4.60 2.82
C PHE A 630 -29.61 5.34 4.15
N ASP A 631 -28.63 5.22 5.04
CA ASP A 631 -28.46 6.05 6.22
C ASP A 631 -27.74 7.39 5.91
N GLY A 632 -27.30 7.57 4.65
CA GLY A 632 -26.53 8.73 4.19
C GLY A 632 -25.02 8.53 4.24
N SER A 633 -24.54 7.35 4.62
CA SER A 633 -23.12 6.98 4.54
C SER A 633 -22.70 6.64 3.11
N MET A 634 -21.39 6.63 2.87
CA MET A 634 -20.80 6.14 1.62
C MET A 634 -19.39 5.62 1.89
N ASN A 635 -19.01 4.54 1.24
CA ASN A 635 -17.65 4.03 1.31
C ASN A 635 -17.21 3.51 -0.06
N THR A 636 -16.25 4.18 -0.68
CA THR A 636 -15.80 3.88 -2.03
C THR A 636 -14.27 3.87 -2.14
N GLY A 637 -13.75 2.93 -2.91
CA GLY A 637 -12.35 2.88 -3.33
C GLY A 637 -12.23 3.13 -4.83
N LEU A 638 -11.11 3.68 -5.29
CA LEU A 638 -10.86 3.85 -6.72
C LEU A 638 -10.68 2.48 -7.39
N THR A 639 -11.08 2.35 -8.65
CA THR A 639 -10.86 1.15 -9.47
C THR A 639 -9.44 1.11 -10.06
N LEU A 640 -8.47 1.07 -9.15
CA LEU A 640 -7.05 0.88 -9.44
C LEU A 640 -6.67 -0.57 -9.12
N ARG A 641 -5.58 -1.07 -9.74
CA ARG A 641 -5.12 -2.46 -9.55
C ARG A 641 -6.29 -3.45 -9.67
N THR A 642 -7.02 -3.30 -10.76
CA THR A 642 -8.28 -4.00 -11.05
C THR A 642 -8.13 -4.76 -12.36
N ILE A 643 -8.55 -6.02 -12.37
CA ILE A 643 -8.77 -6.82 -13.57
C ILE A 643 -10.25 -6.70 -13.91
N ARG A 644 -10.54 -6.14 -15.08
CA ARG A 644 -11.87 -6.24 -15.69
C ARG A 644 -11.89 -7.47 -16.56
N VAL A 645 -12.78 -8.42 -16.30
CA VAL A 645 -13.01 -9.54 -17.21
C VAL A 645 -14.26 -9.22 -18.01
N LYS A 646 -14.16 -9.16 -19.34
CA LYS A 646 -15.32 -8.99 -20.23
C LYS A 646 -15.18 -9.95 -21.40
N ASP A 647 -16.22 -10.74 -21.65
CA ASP A 647 -16.26 -11.68 -22.78
C ASP A 647 -15.05 -12.62 -22.83
N GLY A 648 -14.67 -13.11 -21.64
CA GLY A 648 -13.53 -14.01 -21.45
C GLY A 648 -12.15 -13.35 -21.56
N VAL A 649 -12.07 -12.02 -21.75
CA VAL A 649 -10.80 -11.28 -21.79
C VAL A 649 -10.55 -10.58 -20.47
N ALA A 650 -9.42 -10.86 -19.83
CA ALA A 650 -8.92 -10.09 -18.70
C ALA A 650 -8.19 -8.83 -19.19
N GLU A 651 -8.67 -7.66 -18.78
CA GLU A 651 -8.08 -6.36 -19.05
C GLU A 651 -7.50 -5.77 -17.76
N VAL A 652 -6.23 -5.37 -17.81
CA VAL A 652 -5.52 -4.67 -16.73
C VAL A 652 -5.09 -3.32 -17.27
N ARG A 653 -5.61 -2.23 -16.70
CA ARG A 653 -5.20 -0.86 -17.06
C ARG A 653 -4.33 -0.26 -15.96
N ALA A 654 -3.22 0.34 -16.36
CA ALA A 654 -2.28 0.97 -15.45
C ALA A 654 -1.83 2.32 -16.01
N GLY A 655 -1.67 3.29 -15.10
CA GLY A 655 -1.30 4.66 -15.44
C GLY A 655 -0.14 5.18 -14.61
N ALA A 656 0.49 6.22 -15.13
CA ALA A 656 1.60 6.93 -14.52
C ALA A 656 1.28 8.41 -14.46
N THR A 657 1.63 9.03 -13.33
CA THR A 657 1.46 10.45 -13.12
C THR A 657 2.58 11.19 -13.84
N LEU A 658 2.21 12.05 -14.78
CA LEU A 658 3.15 12.80 -15.58
C LEU A 658 3.30 14.20 -15.01
N LEU A 659 4.56 14.61 -14.83
CA LEU A 659 4.97 15.96 -14.46
C LEU A 659 5.92 16.52 -15.52
N TYR A 660 6.21 17.81 -15.44
CA TYR A 660 7.19 18.44 -16.32
C TYR A 660 8.57 17.74 -16.28
N ASP A 661 8.98 17.32 -15.09
CA ASP A 661 10.26 16.66 -14.84
C ASP A 661 10.22 15.13 -15.05
N SER A 662 9.10 14.56 -15.53
CA SER A 662 8.99 13.14 -15.82
C SER A 662 9.96 12.68 -16.92
N ASP A 663 10.53 11.49 -16.73
CA ASP A 663 11.33 10.77 -17.72
C ASP A 663 10.44 9.78 -18.48
N ALA A 664 10.27 10.00 -19.79
CA ALA A 664 9.29 9.27 -20.59
C ALA A 664 9.47 7.73 -20.56
N LYS A 665 10.72 7.24 -20.49
CA LYS A 665 10.99 5.80 -20.44
C LYS A 665 10.70 5.23 -19.05
N ALA A 666 11.04 5.97 -18.00
CA ALA A 666 10.72 5.58 -16.63
C ALA A 666 9.21 5.50 -16.41
N GLU A 667 8.42 6.45 -16.92
CA GLU A 667 6.96 6.44 -16.77
C GLU A 667 6.31 5.27 -17.52
N GLU A 668 6.78 4.93 -18.73
CA GLU A 668 6.32 3.72 -19.43
C GLU A 668 6.63 2.46 -18.62
N LEU A 669 7.86 2.33 -18.10
CA LEU A 669 8.24 1.20 -17.25
C LEU A 669 7.41 1.15 -15.95
N GLU A 670 7.06 2.30 -15.38
CA GLU A 670 6.23 2.37 -14.18
C GLU A 670 4.82 1.81 -14.43
N THR A 671 4.20 2.14 -15.56
CA THR A 671 2.89 1.56 -15.91
C THR A 671 2.95 0.04 -16.08
N GLU A 672 4.02 -0.48 -16.68
CA GLU A 672 4.23 -1.92 -16.83
C GLU A 672 4.45 -2.60 -15.47
N LEU A 673 5.23 -1.98 -14.58
CA LEU A 673 5.44 -2.45 -13.20
C LEU A 673 4.16 -2.42 -12.36
N LYS A 674 3.32 -1.38 -12.51
CA LYS A 674 2.02 -1.29 -11.82
C LYS A 674 1.05 -2.37 -12.32
N ALA A 675 1.10 -2.72 -13.61
CA ALA A 675 0.29 -3.77 -14.20
C ALA A 675 0.80 -5.17 -13.86
N SER A 676 2.12 -5.36 -13.71
CA SER A 676 2.75 -6.69 -13.56
C SER A 676 2.15 -7.49 -12.42
N ALA A 677 1.86 -6.87 -11.27
CA ALA A 677 1.28 -7.58 -10.13
C ALA A 677 -0.09 -8.24 -10.43
N MET A 678 -0.89 -7.65 -11.31
CA MET A 678 -2.17 -8.22 -11.75
C MET A 678 -1.97 -9.24 -12.88
N LEU A 679 -1.05 -8.95 -13.81
CA LEU A 679 -0.70 -9.87 -14.90
C LEU A 679 -0.08 -11.16 -14.36
N ASP A 680 0.83 -11.07 -13.39
CA ASP A 680 1.43 -12.22 -12.71
C ASP A 680 0.37 -13.04 -11.96
N ALA A 681 -0.67 -12.39 -11.42
CA ALA A 681 -1.78 -13.10 -10.76
C ALA A 681 -2.63 -13.86 -11.78
N ILE A 682 -2.87 -13.29 -12.96
CA ILE A 682 -3.52 -13.97 -14.09
C ILE A 682 -2.67 -15.15 -14.55
N ASP A 683 -1.37 -14.94 -14.79
CA ASP A 683 -0.46 -15.98 -15.27
C ASP A 683 -0.35 -17.15 -14.30
N ALA A 684 -0.19 -16.87 -13.00
CA ALA A 684 -0.13 -17.92 -12.00
C ALA A 684 -1.42 -18.74 -11.93
N THR A 685 -2.58 -18.10 -12.16
CA THR A 685 -3.86 -18.83 -12.22
C THR A 685 -3.93 -19.69 -13.48
N ILE A 686 -3.52 -19.18 -14.64
CA ILE A 686 -3.45 -19.95 -15.90
C ILE A 686 -2.51 -21.15 -15.74
N GLU A 687 -1.29 -20.94 -15.24
CA GLU A 687 -0.30 -21.99 -14.98
C GLU A 687 -0.83 -23.03 -14.00
N SER A 688 -1.48 -22.61 -12.90
CA SER A 688 -2.05 -23.55 -11.93
C SER A 688 -3.17 -24.41 -12.53
N ALA A 689 -3.98 -23.83 -13.43
CA ALA A 689 -5.03 -24.55 -14.13
C ALA A 689 -4.46 -25.55 -15.16
N GLU A 690 -3.29 -25.27 -15.73
CA GLU A 690 -2.56 -26.19 -16.62
C GLU A 690 -1.84 -27.31 -15.85
N ILE A 691 -1.32 -27.04 -14.64
CA ILE A 691 -0.56 -27.98 -13.81
C ILE A 691 -1.46 -29.01 -13.10
N ASP A 692 -2.73 -28.71 -12.83
CA ASP A 692 -3.68 -29.69 -12.26
C ASP A 692 -4.00 -30.86 -13.24
N GLY A 693 -3.45 -30.80 -14.46
CA GLY A 693 -3.41 -31.88 -15.45
C GLY A 693 -2.14 -32.75 -15.46
N ASP A 694 -1.03 -32.37 -14.83
CA ASP A 694 0.17 -33.22 -14.76
C ASP A 694 1.18 -32.82 -13.66
N THR A 695 1.34 -33.72 -12.68
CA THR A 695 2.47 -33.97 -11.77
C THR A 695 3.19 -32.82 -11.02
N LYS A 696 3.19 -32.95 -9.68
CA LYS A 696 3.97 -32.16 -8.69
C LYS A 696 5.45 -31.98 -9.06
N MET A 697 5.92 -30.73 -9.09
CA MET A 697 7.35 -30.40 -9.22
C MET A 697 8.11 -30.57 -7.90
N ASP A 698 9.21 -31.32 -8.02
CA ASP A 698 10.26 -31.52 -7.04
C ASP A 698 11.14 -30.25 -6.95
N THR A 699 11.27 -29.68 -5.75
CA THR A 699 12.22 -28.57 -5.51
C THR A 699 13.62 -29.13 -5.34
N ALA A 700 14.42 -29.12 -6.42
CA ALA A 700 15.85 -29.42 -6.35
C ALA A 700 16.58 -28.35 -5.54
N ALA A 701 17.10 -28.73 -4.37
CA ALA A 701 17.96 -27.89 -3.56
C ALA A 701 19.27 -27.59 -4.32
N THR A 702 19.61 -26.30 -4.43
CA THR A 702 20.87 -25.84 -5.00
C THR A 702 21.99 -26.03 -3.98
N VAL A 703 23.00 -26.83 -4.33
CA VAL A 703 24.21 -27.11 -3.54
C VAL A 703 25.00 -25.82 -3.33
N GLY A 704 25.32 -25.49 -2.07
CA GLY A 704 26.06 -24.26 -1.71
C GLY A 704 27.58 -24.39 -1.93
N PRO A 705 28.33 -23.30 -2.20
CA PRO A 705 29.78 -23.36 -2.48
C PRO A 705 30.64 -23.78 -1.27
N GLY A 706 30.05 -23.81 -0.07
CA GLY A 706 30.67 -24.32 1.15
C GLY A 706 30.28 -25.75 1.51
N GLU A 707 29.36 -26.37 0.77
CA GLU A 707 28.90 -27.73 1.09
C GLU A 707 30.06 -28.74 1.06
N GLY A 708 30.21 -29.51 2.13
CA GLY A 708 31.31 -30.46 2.30
C GLY A 708 32.66 -29.84 2.72
N LYS A 709 32.76 -28.52 2.91
CA LYS A 709 33.99 -27.84 3.35
C LYS A 709 34.00 -27.62 4.88
N SER A 710 35.15 -27.83 5.49
CA SER A 710 35.44 -27.59 6.91
C SER A 710 36.23 -26.29 7.09
N ILE A 711 35.68 -25.35 7.86
CA ILE A 711 36.27 -24.04 8.12
C ILE A 711 36.57 -23.90 9.61
N ILE A 712 37.75 -23.39 9.93
CA ILE A 712 38.09 -22.96 11.29
C ILE A 712 38.08 -21.44 11.37
N LEU A 713 37.22 -20.88 12.22
CA LEU A 713 37.17 -19.46 12.54
C LEU A 713 37.93 -19.18 13.83
N VAL A 714 39.07 -18.49 13.75
CA VAL A 714 39.87 -18.12 14.93
C VAL A 714 39.36 -16.79 15.48
N ASP A 715 38.76 -16.83 16.67
CA ASP A 715 38.20 -15.70 17.43
C ASP A 715 39.29 -14.90 18.14
N HIS A 716 39.51 -13.65 17.72
CA HIS A 716 40.41 -12.67 18.35
C HIS A 716 39.68 -11.75 19.33
N GLU A 717 38.66 -12.28 20.00
CA GLU A 717 37.89 -11.61 21.06
C GLU A 717 36.95 -10.50 20.58
N ASP A 718 36.48 -10.61 19.34
CA ASP A 718 35.50 -9.68 18.80
C ASP A 718 34.07 -10.13 19.12
N SER A 719 33.22 -9.16 19.46
CA SER A 719 31.81 -9.42 19.82
C SER A 719 30.95 -9.83 18.62
N PHE A 720 31.42 -9.66 17.38
CA PHE A 720 30.72 -9.96 16.13
C PHE A 720 31.12 -11.31 15.50
N VAL A 721 32.04 -12.06 16.12
CA VAL A 721 32.58 -13.31 15.55
C VAL A 721 31.51 -14.36 15.22
N HIS A 722 30.45 -14.43 16.03
CA HIS A 722 29.36 -15.38 15.81
C HIS A 722 28.48 -15.04 14.62
N THR A 723 28.33 -13.75 14.28
CA THR A 723 27.62 -13.30 13.08
C THR A 723 28.40 -13.69 11.83
N LEU A 724 29.72 -13.44 11.82
CA LEU A 724 30.61 -13.88 10.74
C LEU A 724 30.59 -15.42 10.59
N GLY A 725 30.67 -16.15 11.71
CA GLY A 725 30.54 -17.60 11.73
C GLY A 725 29.18 -18.10 11.24
N ASN A 726 28.10 -17.36 11.48
CA ASN A 726 26.77 -17.69 10.95
C ASN A 726 26.73 -17.52 9.42
N TYR A 727 27.27 -16.42 8.88
CA TYR A 727 27.31 -16.21 7.43
C TYR A 727 28.11 -17.31 6.72
N LEU A 728 29.25 -17.73 7.27
CA LEU A 728 30.03 -18.84 6.76
C LEU A 728 29.25 -20.18 6.79
N ARG A 729 28.38 -20.42 7.78
CA ARG A 729 27.53 -21.63 7.80
C ARG A 729 26.43 -21.58 6.74
N GLN A 730 25.90 -20.40 6.44
CA GLN A 730 24.87 -20.22 5.40
C GLN A 730 25.40 -20.53 3.98
N THR A 731 26.72 -20.60 3.77
CA THR A 731 27.28 -21.08 2.49
C THR A 731 27.24 -22.60 2.35
N GLY A 732 26.83 -23.33 3.40
CA GLY A 732 26.83 -24.80 3.47
C GLY A 732 28.04 -25.39 4.20
N ALA A 733 28.98 -24.57 4.68
CA ALA A 733 30.21 -25.06 5.30
C ALA A 733 30.06 -25.46 6.77
N GLU A 734 30.84 -26.45 7.20
CA GLU A 734 31.00 -26.82 8.61
C GLU A 734 31.99 -25.87 9.29
N VAL A 735 31.48 -24.98 10.15
CA VAL A 735 32.32 -23.94 10.79
C VAL A 735 32.54 -24.23 12.28
N THR A 736 33.81 -24.45 12.65
CA THR A 736 34.27 -24.57 14.04
C THR A 736 34.95 -23.28 14.49
N THR A 737 34.47 -22.68 15.58
CA THR A 737 35.05 -21.45 16.14
C THR A 737 36.03 -21.78 17.28
N LEU A 738 37.27 -21.31 17.21
CA LEU A 738 38.31 -21.50 18.21
C LEU A 738 38.77 -20.15 18.76
N ARG A 739 38.91 -20.03 20.08
CA ARG A 739 39.54 -18.85 20.70
C ARG A 739 41.02 -18.79 20.34
N SER A 740 41.50 -17.61 19.96
CA SER A 740 42.91 -17.35 19.62
C SER A 740 43.89 -17.74 20.73
N GLY A 741 45.17 -17.88 20.37
CA GLY A 741 46.25 -18.27 21.26
C GLY A 741 46.69 -19.75 21.14
N PRO A 742 47.52 -20.26 22.06
CA PRO A 742 48.21 -21.54 21.91
C PRO A 742 47.31 -22.75 21.75
N SER A 743 46.07 -22.68 22.26
CA SER A 743 45.10 -23.78 22.12
C SER A 743 44.61 -23.91 20.68
N ALA A 744 44.30 -22.80 20.00
CA ALA A 744 43.90 -22.83 18.60
C ALA A 744 45.00 -23.43 17.71
N LEU A 745 46.25 -22.99 17.90
CA LEU A 745 47.41 -23.51 17.15
C LEU A 745 47.57 -25.03 17.32
N ARG A 746 47.49 -25.53 18.56
CA ARG A 746 47.57 -26.98 18.83
C ARG A 746 46.42 -27.75 18.20
N THR A 747 45.20 -27.21 18.24
CA THR A 747 44.03 -27.87 17.64
C THR A 747 44.16 -27.92 16.12
N ILE A 748 44.55 -26.82 15.47
CA ILE A 748 44.76 -26.78 14.01
C ILE A 748 45.86 -27.77 13.61
N GLN A 749 47.01 -27.76 14.31
CA GLN A 749 48.10 -28.69 14.01
C GLN A 749 47.67 -30.15 14.20
N LYS A 750 46.94 -30.46 15.29
CA LYS A 750 46.41 -31.80 15.52
C LYS A 750 45.47 -32.25 14.40
N LEU A 751 44.58 -31.37 13.91
CA LEU A 751 43.69 -31.69 12.80
C LEU A 751 44.46 -32.02 11.52
N VAL A 752 45.55 -31.29 11.25
CA VAL A 752 46.45 -31.60 10.14
C VAL A 752 47.13 -32.96 10.34
N ASP A 753 47.69 -33.21 11.53
CA ASP A 753 48.37 -34.47 11.86
C ASP A 753 47.43 -35.68 11.77
N ASP A 754 46.15 -35.50 12.11
CA ASP A 754 45.09 -36.52 12.04
C ASP A 754 44.53 -36.71 10.61
N GLY A 755 45.07 -36.01 9.61
CA GLY A 755 44.61 -36.08 8.21
C GLY A 755 43.28 -35.37 7.95
N LYS A 756 42.80 -34.54 8.88
CA LYS A 756 41.55 -33.77 8.82
C LYS A 756 41.83 -32.28 8.66
N LYS A 757 42.70 -31.94 7.72
CA LYS A 757 43.11 -30.56 7.43
C LYS A 757 41.87 -29.71 7.05
N PRO A 758 41.69 -28.51 7.62
CA PRO A 758 40.59 -27.63 7.23
C PRO A 758 40.80 -27.07 5.83
N ASP A 759 39.70 -26.84 5.11
CA ASP A 759 39.70 -26.25 3.77
C ASP A 759 40.07 -24.77 3.79
N MET A 760 39.77 -24.06 4.88
CA MET A 760 40.14 -22.66 5.07
C MET A 760 40.18 -22.30 6.56
N VAL A 761 41.07 -21.37 6.91
CA VAL A 761 41.08 -20.71 8.22
C VAL A 761 40.71 -19.24 8.06
N VAL A 762 39.70 -18.81 8.81
CA VAL A 762 39.26 -17.41 8.86
C VAL A 762 39.82 -16.75 10.12
N LEU A 763 40.58 -15.66 9.93
CA LEU A 763 41.11 -14.82 10.99
C LEU A 763 40.10 -13.71 11.26
N SER A 764 39.37 -13.83 12.37
CA SER A 764 38.31 -12.89 12.73
C SER A 764 38.86 -11.50 13.09
N PRO A 765 37.97 -10.48 13.16
CA PRO A 765 38.27 -9.19 13.77
C PRO A 765 38.67 -9.32 15.25
N GLY A 766 39.14 -8.22 15.85
CA GLY A 766 39.49 -8.15 17.26
C GLY A 766 39.93 -6.74 17.69
N PRO A 767 39.99 -6.46 19.00
CA PRO A 767 40.52 -5.22 19.53
C PRO A 767 42.07 -5.19 19.43
N GLY A 768 42.70 -4.08 19.80
CA GLY A 768 44.16 -4.02 19.94
C GLY A 768 44.91 -4.11 18.60
N ASN A 769 46.10 -4.70 18.63
CA ASN A 769 47.01 -4.84 17.49
C ASN A 769 47.26 -6.33 17.18
N PRO A 770 47.71 -6.69 15.96
CA PRO A 770 47.88 -8.10 15.61
C PRO A 770 48.88 -8.87 16.49
N THR A 771 49.85 -8.17 17.08
CA THR A 771 50.83 -8.74 18.00
C THR A 771 50.23 -9.22 19.32
N ASP A 772 49.13 -8.62 19.78
CA ASP A 772 48.43 -9.01 21.03
C ASP A 772 47.90 -10.45 20.96
N PHE A 773 47.64 -10.94 19.74
CA PHE A 773 47.11 -12.29 19.49
C PHE A 773 48.09 -13.23 18.80
N GLU A 774 49.36 -12.81 18.64
CA GLU A 774 50.40 -13.57 17.94
C GLU A 774 49.96 -14.01 16.53
N LEU A 775 49.19 -13.18 15.81
CA LEU A 775 48.59 -13.52 14.50
C LEU A 775 49.61 -14.05 13.48
N SER A 776 50.84 -13.52 13.51
CA SER A 776 51.94 -13.98 12.67
C SER A 776 52.27 -15.47 12.86
N LYS A 777 52.17 -16.01 14.10
CA LYS A 777 52.37 -17.44 14.36
C LYS A 777 51.24 -18.29 13.79
N THR A 778 50.00 -17.80 13.85
CA THR A 778 48.86 -18.48 13.20
C THR A 778 49.08 -18.51 11.70
N ILE A 779 49.43 -17.40 11.08
CA ILE A 779 49.66 -17.31 9.63
C ILE A 779 50.81 -18.23 9.18
N SER A 780 51.94 -18.25 9.88
CA SER A 780 53.05 -19.19 9.59
C SER A 780 52.64 -20.66 9.69
N LEU A 781 51.75 -21.01 10.63
CA LEU A 781 51.21 -22.37 10.75
C LEU A 781 50.38 -22.74 9.52
N LEU A 782 49.57 -21.80 9.02
CA LEU A 782 48.76 -22.02 7.81
C LEU A 782 49.67 -22.20 6.59
N GLU A 783 50.71 -21.38 6.44
CA GLU A 783 51.66 -21.50 5.32
C GLU A 783 52.39 -22.85 5.33
N MET A 784 52.89 -23.26 6.50
CA MET A 784 53.63 -24.52 6.66
C MET A 784 52.79 -25.74 6.27
N ASN A 785 51.49 -25.69 6.56
CA ASN A 785 50.55 -26.77 6.29
C ASN A 785 49.75 -26.58 5.00
N ARG A 786 50.05 -25.52 4.21
CA ARG A 786 49.34 -25.15 2.97
C ARG A 786 47.83 -25.00 3.18
N ILE A 787 47.41 -24.27 4.21
CA ILE A 787 45.99 -24.00 4.50
C ILE A 787 45.65 -22.58 3.97
N PRO A 788 44.58 -22.43 3.17
CA PRO A 788 44.07 -21.12 2.76
C PRO A 788 43.65 -20.22 3.93
N GLY A 789 43.88 -18.91 3.78
CA GLY A 789 43.65 -17.93 4.83
C GLY A 789 42.76 -16.77 4.39
N PHE A 790 41.72 -16.46 5.16
CA PHE A 790 40.89 -15.27 4.94
C PHE A 790 40.88 -14.35 6.17
N GLY A 791 41.24 -13.09 6.01
CA GLY A 791 41.30 -12.11 7.11
C GLY A 791 40.16 -11.09 7.10
N VAL A 792 39.61 -10.77 8.27
CA VAL A 792 38.64 -9.69 8.44
C VAL A 792 39.13 -8.70 9.50
N CYS A 793 39.16 -7.41 9.18
CA CYS A 793 39.60 -6.31 10.04
C CYS A 793 40.99 -6.55 10.64
N LEU A 794 41.08 -6.99 11.91
CA LEU A 794 42.35 -7.37 12.56
C LEU A 794 43.07 -8.49 11.80
N GLY A 795 42.33 -9.40 11.15
CA GLY A 795 42.90 -10.42 10.27
C GLY A 795 43.64 -9.82 9.06
N LEU A 796 43.11 -8.77 8.43
CA LEU A 796 43.82 -8.05 7.36
C LEU A 796 45.10 -7.41 7.91
N GLN A 797 44.98 -6.73 9.05
CA GLN A 797 46.09 -6.04 9.69
C GLN A 797 47.23 -7.03 10.03
N GLY A 798 46.89 -8.20 10.56
CA GLY A 798 47.85 -9.27 10.83
C GLY A 798 48.51 -9.82 9.56
N MET A 799 47.78 -9.96 8.45
CA MET A 799 48.39 -10.35 7.17
C MET A 799 49.36 -9.29 6.64
N VAL A 800 49.00 -8.00 6.73
CA VAL A 800 49.89 -6.91 6.32
C VAL A 800 51.19 -6.94 7.12
N GLU A 801 51.13 -7.02 8.46
CA GLU A 801 52.33 -7.08 9.30
C GLU A 801 53.15 -8.35 9.06
N HIS A 802 52.50 -9.51 8.93
CA HIS A 802 53.17 -10.80 8.74
C HIS A 802 54.02 -10.83 7.47
N PHE A 803 53.51 -10.28 6.36
CA PHE A 803 54.25 -10.20 5.09
C PHE A 803 55.22 -9.00 5.00
N GLY A 804 55.43 -8.28 6.10
CA GLY A 804 56.45 -7.22 6.20
C GLY A 804 55.96 -5.81 5.87
N GLY A 805 54.65 -5.56 5.90
CA GLY A 805 54.08 -4.23 5.80
C GLY A 805 53.98 -3.49 7.14
N GLU A 806 53.55 -2.22 7.09
CA GLU A 806 53.37 -1.36 8.28
C GLU A 806 51.90 -0.92 8.44
N LEU A 807 51.44 -0.82 9.69
CA LEU A 807 50.12 -0.30 10.04
C LEU A 807 50.20 1.16 10.50
N GLY A 808 49.17 1.94 10.18
CA GLY A 808 48.98 3.31 10.64
C GLY A 808 47.68 3.47 11.42
N VAL A 809 47.56 4.59 12.14
CA VAL A 809 46.35 4.99 12.85
C VAL A 809 45.61 6.03 12.02
N LEU A 810 44.31 5.85 11.80
CA LEU A 810 43.46 6.83 11.13
C LEU A 810 43.44 8.15 11.92
N SER A 811 43.45 9.28 11.21
CA SER A 811 43.28 10.61 11.82
C SER A 811 41.90 10.78 12.47
N TYR A 812 40.90 10.04 11.96
CA TYR A 812 39.56 9.97 12.51
C TYR A 812 39.10 8.50 12.65
N PRO A 813 38.73 8.04 13.85
CA PRO A 813 38.34 6.64 14.06
C PRO A 813 36.98 6.33 13.42
N MET A 814 36.91 5.17 12.77
CA MET A 814 35.74 4.69 12.04
C MET A 814 35.14 3.49 12.78
N HIS A 815 34.33 3.75 13.81
CA HIS A 815 33.66 2.75 14.64
C HIS A 815 32.16 2.77 14.37
N GLY A 816 31.65 1.77 13.64
CA GLY A 816 30.22 1.65 13.30
C GLY A 816 29.75 2.67 12.27
N LYS A 817 30.58 2.93 11.25
CA LYS A 817 30.28 3.91 10.21
C LYS A 817 30.31 3.28 8.81
N PRO A 818 29.34 3.59 7.94
CA PRO A 818 29.42 3.20 6.55
C PRO A 818 30.48 4.02 5.81
N SER A 819 31.07 3.46 4.76
CA SER A 819 31.88 4.21 3.79
C SER A 819 31.81 3.55 2.42
N PRO A 820 31.74 4.34 1.32
CA PRO A 820 31.93 3.79 -0.01
C PRO A 820 33.38 3.33 -0.18
N ILE A 821 33.56 2.19 -0.86
CA ILE A 821 34.86 1.69 -1.32
C ILE A 821 34.81 1.46 -2.82
N THR A 822 35.96 1.60 -3.47
CA THR A 822 36.14 1.37 -4.90
C THR A 822 37.15 0.25 -5.12
N LEU A 823 36.80 -0.69 -6.00
CA LEU A 823 37.64 -1.82 -6.37
C LEU A 823 38.77 -1.37 -7.29
N THR A 824 40.00 -1.83 -7.02
CA THR A 824 41.13 -1.63 -7.94
C THR A 824 41.04 -2.59 -9.12
N GLU A 825 41.93 -2.46 -10.11
CA GLU A 825 42.03 -3.43 -11.22
C GLU A 825 42.19 -4.87 -10.72
N SER A 826 43.00 -5.07 -9.66
CA SER A 826 43.15 -6.39 -9.00
C SER A 826 41.86 -6.82 -8.27
N GLY A 827 41.09 -5.88 -7.72
CA GLY A 827 39.81 -6.15 -7.09
C GLY A 827 38.72 -6.59 -8.09
N GLN A 828 38.80 -6.13 -9.33
CA GLN A 828 37.82 -6.42 -10.39
C GLN A 828 38.13 -7.70 -11.17
N SER A 829 39.22 -8.42 -10.84
CA SER A 829 39.58 -9.65 -11.53
C SER A 829 38.58 -10.79 -11.27
N SER A 830 38.43 -11.71 -12.21
CA SER A 830 37.48 -12.83 -12.12
C SER A 830 37.79 -13.83 -10.98
N ASP A 831 39.02 -13.81 -10.47
CA ASP A 831 39.52 -14.62 -9.36
C ASP A 831 39.65 -13.83 -8.04
N SER A 832 39.01 -12.66 -7.97
CA SER A 832 38.94 -11.81 -6.79
C SER A 832 37.81 -12.23 -5.87
N ILE A 833 37.99 -12.05 -4.55
CA ILE A 833 36.90 -12.21 -3.57
C ILE A 833 35.73 -11.23 -3.82
N PHE A 834 35.94 -10.18 -4.62
CA PHE A 834 34.92 -9.21 -5.02
C PHE A 834 34.24 -9.52 -6.36
N ASN A 835 34.55 -10.65 -6.99
CA ASN A 835 33.96 -11.03 -8.28
C ASN A 835 32.41 -10.99 -8.21
N GLY A 836 31.78 -10.34 -9.20
CA GLY A 836 30.33 -10.17 -9.27
C GLY A 836 29.76 -9.00 -8.44
N LEU A 837 30.60 -8.23 -7.74
CA LEU A 837 30.19 -7.01 -7.04
C LEU A 837 30.38 -5.75 -7.91
N PRO A 838 29.60 -4.67 -7.68
CA PRO A 838 29.79 -3.41 -8.38
C PRO A 838 31.17 -2.80 -8.08
N GLU A 839 31.67 -1.97 -9.00
CA GLU A 839 32.96 -1.28 -8.86
C GLU A 839 33.05 -0.45 -7.58
N THR A 840 31.95 0.17 -7.15
CA THR A 840 31.85 0.94 -5.92
C THR A 840 30.62 0.52 -5.11
N PHE A 841 30.79 0.31 -3.80
CA PHE A 841 29.71 -0.01 -2.87
C PHE A 841 30.03 0.38 -1.43
N GLU A 842 29.00 0.44 -0.58
CA GLU A 842 29.10 0.82 0.83
C GLU A 842 29.44 -0.37 1.74
N VAL A 843 30.35 -0.16 2.71
CA VAL A 843 30.78 -1.16 3.68
C VAL A 843 30.89 -0.60 5.10
N ALA A 844 30.80 -1.49 6.09
CA ALA A 844 30.90 -1.17 7.51
C ALA A 844 32.33 -1.09 8.03
N ARG A 845 32.73 0.06 8.57
CA ARG A 845 34.05 0.25 9.20
C ARG A 845 33.95 0.21 10.73
N TYR A 846 34.79 -0.62 11.34
CA TYR A 846 35.01 -0.74 12.79
C TYR A 846 36.51 -0.78 13.13
N HIS A 847 37.28 0.16 12.60
CA HIS A 847 38.73 0.14 12.77
C HIS A 847 39.32 1.55 13.00
N SER A 848 40.39 1.57 13.79
CA SER A 848 41.29 2.72 13.91
C SER A 848 42.62 2.47 13.20
N LEU A 849 43.05 1.21 13.14
CA LEU A 849 44.28 0.79 12.46
C LEU A 849 43.99 0.43 11.01
N HIS A 850 44.94 0.66 10.13
CA HIS A 850 44.84 0.30 8.71
C HIS A 850 46.24 0.02 8.14
N GLY A 851 46.32 -0.76 7.06
CA GLY A 851 47.56 -0.92 6.32
C GLY A 851 47.97 0.37 5.61
N LEU A 852 49.21 0.81 5.82
CA LEU A 852 49.76 1.97 5.10
C LEU A 852 50.02 1.59 3.65
N ARG A 853 49.33 2.27 2.73
CA ARG A 853 49.32 1.92 1.29
C ARG A 853 50.72 1.86 0.67
N ASP A 854 51.59 2.81 1.01
CA ASP A 854 52.98 2.90 0.53
C ASP A 854 53.93 1.88 1.19
N LYS A 855 53.44 1.19 2.24
CA LYS A 855 54.16 0.16 2.98
C LYS A 855 53.56 -1.24 2.79
N ILE A 856 52.59 -1.41 1.89
CA ILE A 856 52.10 -2.74 1.54
C ILE A 856 53.21 -3.50 0.79
N PRO A 857 53.61 -4.70 1.23
CA PRO A 857 54.70 -5.46 0.62
C PRO A 857 54.33 -5.92 -0.79
N ALA A 858 55.33 -6.06 -1.67
CA ALA A 858 55.12 -6.35 -3.09
C ALA A 858 54.43 -7.70 -3.38
N CYS A 859 54.36 -8.61 -2.39
CA CYS A 859 53.64 -9.88 -2.50
C CYS A 859 52.12 -9.76 -2.29
N LEU A 860 51.63 -8.61 -1.81
CA LEU A 860 50.21 -8.32 -1.63
C LEU A 860 49.74 -7.29 -2.67
N ASP A 861 48.66 -7.60 -3.38
CA ASP A 861 47.93 -6.64 -4.19
C ASP A 861 46.82 -5.99 -3.36
N VAL A 862 46.66 -4.68 -3.51
CA VAL A 862 45.53 -3.93 -2.94
C VAL A 862 44.33 -4.10 -3.86
N THR A 863 43.24 -4.65 -3.34
CA THR A 863 42.03 -4.99 -4.11
C THR A 863 40.89 -3.99 -3.93
N ALA A 864 40.86 -3.24 -2.81
CA ALA A 864 39.85 -2.20 -2.59
C ALA A 864 40.40 -1.02 -1.78
N LEU A 865 39.90 0.19 -2.06
CA LEU A 865 40.29 1.44 -1.42
C LEU A 865 39.07 2.30 -1.08
N THR A 866 39.17 3.14 -0.06
CA THR A 866 38.26 4.29 0.12
C THR A 866 38.69 5.48 -0.76
N GLU A 867 37.82 6.49 -0.87
CA GLU A 867 38.14 7.75 -1.57
C GLU A 867 39.38 8.46 -0.99
N ASP A 868 39.58 8.41 0.33
CA ASP A 868 40.76 8.96 1.03
C ASP A 868 41.99 8.03 0.98
N GLY A 869 41.95 6.95 0.19
CA GLY A 869 43.11 6.12 -0.12
C GLY A 869 43.46 5.05 0.93
N ILE A 870 42.54 4.77 1.87
CA ILE A 870 42.73 3.73 2.89
C ILE A 870 42.53 2.34 2.26
N VAL A 871 43.45 1.41 2.55
CA VAL A 871 43.38 0.02 2.08
C VAL A 871 42.22 -0.70 2.73
N MET A 872 41.29 -1.20 1.90
CA MET A 872 40.07 -1.89 2.34
C MET A 872 40.02 -3.38 1.96
N GLY A 873 40.88 -3.81 1.05
CA GLY A 873 41.04 -5.21 0.68
C GLY A 873 42.45 -5.50 0.17
N ILE A 874 42.93 -6.72 0.43
CA ILE A 874 44.21 -7.24 -0.08
C ILE A 874 44.07 -8.69 -0.58
N LYS A 875 44.96 -9.09 -1.49
CA LYS A 875 45.13 -10.47 -1.97
C LYS A 875 46.62 -10.79 -2.12
N HIS A 876 47.06 -11.97 -1.70
CA HIS A 876 48.42 -12.44 -1.94
C HIS A 876 48.58 -12.94 -3.38
N LYS A 877 49.70 -12.61 -4.02
CA LYS A 877 49.94 -12.90 -5.45
C LYS A 877 50.07 -14.39 -5.77
N THR A 878 50.57 -15.17 -4.82
CA THR A 878 50.93 -16.59 -5.04
C THR A 878 50.35 -17.56 -4.02
N LEU A 879 49.75 -17.06 -2.94
CA LEU A 879 49.19 -17.89 -1.87
C LEU A 879 47.68 -17.64 -1.85
N PRO A 880 46.83 -18.63 -1.51
CA PRO A 880 45.37 -18.48 -1.46
C PRO A 880 44.93 -17.68 -0.21
N TYR A 881 45.39 -16.43 -0.13
CA TYR A 881 45.28 -15.56 1.03
C TYR A 881 44.67 -14.24 0.58
N ALA A 882 43.56 -13.85 1.21
CA ALA A 882 42.91 -12.58 0.96
C ALA A 882 42.32 -12.02 2.25
N ALA A 883 42.12 -10.70 2.32
CA ALA A 883 41.53 -10.10 3.49
C ALA A 883 40.77 -8.81 3.17
N VAL A 884 39.85 -8.45 4.05
CA VAL A 884 39.09 -7.19 4.02
C VAL A 884 39.26 -6.43 5.33
N GLN A 885 39.34 -5.10 5.27
CA GLN A 885 39.48 -4.25 6.46
C GLN A 885 38.12 -3.96 7.12
N PHE A 886 37.05 -3.98 6.33
CA PHE A 886 35.68 -3.78 6.77
C PHE A 886 35.04 -5.10 7.24
N HIS A 887 33.85 -5.00 7.82
CA HIS A 887 33.10 -6.14 8.35
C HIS A 887 32.01 -6.58 7.35
N PRO A 888 32.22 -7.67 6.58
CA PRO A 888 31.22 -8.17 5.63
C PRO A 888 29.95 -8.66 6.31
N GLU A 889 30.02 -9.05 7.59
CA GLU A 889 28.91 -9.55 8.41
C GLU A 889 28.08 -8.44 9.06
N SER A 890 28.53 -7.18 8.97
CA SER A 890 27.87 -6.06 9.65
C SER A 890 26.61 -5.62 8.92
N ILE A 891 25.64 -5.14 9.69
CA ILE A 891 24.39 -4.56 9.20
C ILE A 891 24.56 -3.32 8.30
N LEU A 892 25.73 -2.65 8.38
CA LEU A 892 26.08 -1.51 7.53
C LEU A 892 26.77 -1.93 6.22
N THR A 893 27.02 -3.22 6.02
CA THR A 893 27.41 -3.81 4.74
C THR A 893 26.19 -4.56 4.21
N SER A 894 25.83 -4.38 2.94
CA SER A 894 24.71 -5.15 2.34
C SER A 894 24.91 -6.65 2.57
N PRO A 895 23.94 -7.38 3.15
CA PRO A 895 24.07 -8.82 3.40
C PRO A 895 24.39 -9.61 2.12
N ALA A 896 23.86 -9.19 0.97
CA ALA A 896 24.17 -9.78 -0.32
C ALA A 896 25.64 -9.60 -0.73
N HIS A 897 26.21 -8.43 -0.47
CA HIS A 897 27.64 -8.17 -0.73
C HIS A 897 28.52 -8.97 0.22
N GLY A 898 28.22 -8.93 1.53
CA GLY A 898 28.95 -9.69 2.53
C GLY A 898 28.96 -11.19 2.25
N MET A 899 27.79 -11.75 1.94
CA MET A 899 27.64 -13.17 1.57
C MET A 899 28.39 -13.53 0.28
N THR A 900 28.33 -12.68 -0.75
CA THR A 900 29.07 -12.88 -2.00
C THR A 900 30.58 -12.93 -1.76
N ILE A 901 31.12 -12.03 -0.94
CA ILE A 901 32.56 -12.02 -0.59
C ILE A 901 32.97 -13.34 0.08
N LEU A 902 32.17 -13.84 1.03
CA LEU A 902 32.46 -15.08 1.74
C LEU A 902 32.32 -16.32 0.83
N LYS A 903 31.31 -16.36 -0.04
CA LYS A 903 31.17 -17.41 -1.06
C LYS A 903 32.37 -17.41 -2.03
N ASN A 904 32.82 -16.24 -2.46
CA ASN A 904 33.98 -16.11 -3.35
C ASN A 904 35.27 -16.51 -2.63
N ALA A 905 35.46 -16.15 -1.37
CA ALA A 905 36.60 -16.60 -0.58
C ALA A 905 36.67 -18.13 -0.54
N LEU A 906 35.54 -18.81 -0.35
CA LEU A 906 35.49 -20.28 -0.37
C LEU A 906 35.72 -20.91 -1.74
N SER A 907 35.37 -20.21 -2.81
CA SER A 907 35.52 -20.71 -4.18
C SER A 907 36.90 -20.47 -4.75
N PHE A 908 37.56 -19.37 -4.38
CA PHE A 908 38.82 -18.93 -5.00
C PHE A 908 40.05 -19.15 -4.13
N LEU A 909 39.91 -19.29 -2.81
CA LEU A 909 41.03 -19.55 -1.92
C LEU A 909 41.19 -21.06 -1.73
N SER A 910 41.85 -21.70 -2.68
CA SER A 910 42.26 -23.11 -2.60
C SER A 910 43.70 -23.26 -3.07
N HIS A 911 44.39 -24.29 -2.58
CA HIS A 911 45.60 -24.76 -3.24
C HIS A 911 45.18 -25.70 -4.38
N ASP A 912 45.80 -25.58 -5.55
CA ASP A 912 45.65 -26.58 -6.62
C ASP A 912 46.11 -27.96 -6.07
N GLU A 913 45.33 -29.01 -6.34
CA GLU A 913 45.68 -30.40 -5.98
C GLU A 913 46.94 -30.91 -6.68
#